data_AF-A0A8C7R402-F1
#
_entry.id   AF-A0A8C7R402-F1
#
_cell.length_a   1.000
_cell.length_b   1.000
_cell.length_c   1.000
_cell.angle_alpha   90.00
_cell.angle_beta   90.00
_cell.angle_gamma   90.00
#
_symmetry.space_group_name_H-M   'P 1'
#
loop_
_entity.id
_entity.type
_entity.pdbx_description
1 polymer ?
#
loop_
_entity_poly.entity_id
_entity_poly.type
_entity_poly.pdbx_seq_one_letter_code
_entity_poly.pdbx_strand_id
1 'polypeptide(L)'
;MWLKPEEILLKNAFKLWVTEKGNDYFVLQRRRGYGEGGGGLTGLLVGTLDTMLDSTSKVAPFRILHQTPDSQVYWSIACGGTKEEISQHWEWLEKNIMRTLSVFDSSDDITSFVQGKIRGLIAEEGKVSCVQEDDPEKFREALLRFEKWFDLPQKEKLVTYYSCSYWRGRVPCQGWLYLSTNFLSFYSYLLGSEVKLVISWNEIWRLEKTSNVILTESIHVLANGEDHFFSMFLHLNETFLIMEQLADYSIKRLFDKETFQEEPSLSDPLQITKRGLETHARNEQFRAFFRLPKEENLLEVYESFLWVPFSHFNTLGKICLSESYLCFASQDGSQCHVIIPMREVIGVEKPDRSSRALIVCVRGKRALRFSEVRDFERLANAIRRRCGMTASPQGECQNLINHFEDNPEEVALMVGQKDSSKAVSTEALMTVFHPQDTENLDPKMLKEKMKEQSWNIHFSEYGRGTSMFCTKKTRDLIVRGIPEALRGELWMLFSGAVNDMATNPGYYSELVDQSLGTSTLATDEIERDLHRSLPEHPAFQSDTGISALRRVLTAYAYRNPKIGYCQAMNILTSVLLLYAKEEEAFWLLVAVCERMLPDYFNRRIIGALVDQAVFEELIRMHLTQLTEHMTDLTFFSSVSLSWFLTLFISVLPIESAVNVVDCFFYDGIKAILQLGLAVLDYNMEGLISSHDDAEAVTILNKFFDNVTNKDSPLPQTVQQNSVGNNDKASSISKVDVSDLIKEAYEKYGDMKSEEVESMRKRNKLYVIQTLEDTTKQNVLRVVSQEVKFSASQLDELYILFKRQHFLSCYWTMNSPVLLHHDPSLAYLEQYQLGFHQFSLLFSLLEPWSLCSGKDTLFLWAFRLLDENQDGLVNFKEFCCALDILYSGTFTSKLTFLFKLHQPPECQKTHCAFCFTPTGRGKVDLQAYLKQWQDEILKKEESIKDLPRINQAQFIQFSKTLYNLFHSDPEEESLYRAVARVTSLLLRMEEVGRRLQEPTSPQKSSTSPIQEAGSIPQEVEWSFAFEQILASLLNEPVLVRFFERPVDIQARLDHAKCAQLKAKTNE
;
A
#
# COMPACT_ATOMS: atom_id res chain seq x y z
N MET A 1 12.51 -6.70 -35.08
CA MET A 1 13.65 -6.42 -34.17
C MET A 1 15.00 -6.88 -34.75
N TRP A 2 16.10 -6.16 -34.46
CA TRP A 2 17.48 -6.63 -34.66
C TRP A 2 17.89 -7.66 -33.60
N LEU A 3 18.76 -8.60 -33.98
CA LEU A 3 19.26 -9.69 -33.13
C LEU A 3 20.78 -9.62 -33.02
N LYS A 4 21.34 -10.02 -31.86
CA LYS A 4 22.77 -10.31 -31.77
C LYS A 4 23.13 -11.34 -32.84
N PRO A 5 24.14 -11.08 -33.68
CA PRO A 5 24.54 -12.01 -34.72
C PRO A 5 24.93 -13.37 -34.13
N GLU A 6 24.13 -14.38 -34.41
CA GLU A 6 24.36 -15.77 -34.00
C GLU A 6 24.56 -16.67 -35.22
N GLU A 7 25.54 -17.56 -35.10
CA GLU A 7 25.95 -18.46 -36.16
C GLU A 7 24.92 -19.59 -36.37
N ILE A 8 24.55 -19.83 -37.62
CA ILE A 8 23.66 -20.90 -38.04
C ILE A 8 24.41 -21.77 -39.04
N LEU A 9 24.72 -22.99 -38.62
CA LEU A 9 25.55 -23.92 -39.39
C LEU A 9 24.83 -24.58 -40.59
N LEU A 10 23.49 -24.53 -40.65
CA LEU A 10 22.72 -25.25 -41.68
C LEU A 10 21.53 -24.42 -42.21
N LYS A 11 21.65 -23.94 -43.45
CA LYS A 11 20.60 -23.20 -44.19
C LYS A 11 19.27 -23.97 -44.30
N ASN A 12 19.28 -25.31 -44.25
CA ASN A 12 18.18 -26.13 -44.77
C ASN A 12 17.99 -27.55 -44.17
N ALA A 13 18.59 -27.91 -43.03
CA ALA A 13 18.57 -29.31 -42.54
C ALA A 13 17.16 -29.93 -42.44
N PHE A 14 16.11 -29.11 -42.25
CA PHE A 14 14.72 -29.57 -42.15
C PHE A 14 13.71 -28.88 -43.10
N LYS A 15 14.14 -28.08 -44.10
CA LYS A 15 13.26 -27.31 -45.02
C LYS A 15 12.09 -26.54 -44.32
N LEU A 16 12.38 -25.97 -43.15
CA LEU A 16 11.39 -25.26 -42.30
C LEU A 16 11.16 -23.79 -42.71
N TRP A 17 12.02 -23.23 -43.56
CA TRP A 17 12.02 -21.82 -43.93
C TRP A 17 11.94 -21.66 -45.45
N VAL A 18 11.19 -20.65 -45.89
CA VAL A 18 11.02 -20.24 -47.29
C VAL A 18 11.66 -18.89 -47.47
N THR A 19 12.55 -18.74 -48.44
CA THR A 19 13.15 -17.44 -48.75
C THR A 19 12.14 -16.57 -49.48
N GLU A 20 11.84 -15.38 -48.97
CA GLU A 20 10.95 -14.41 -49.64
C GLU A 20 11.72 -13.39 -50.46
N LYS A 21 12.85 -12.90 -49.92
CA LYS A 21 13.75 -11.95 -50.58
C LYS A 21 15.20 -12.33 -50.27
N GLY A 22 16.12 -12.01 -51.16
CA GLY A 22 17.54 -12.26 -50.97
C GLY A 22 18.39 -11.39 -51.88
N ASN A 23 19.58 -11.05 -51.40
CA ASN A 23 20.65 -10.44 -52.18
C ASN A 23 21.97 -11.14 -51.82
N ASP A 24 23.09 -10.62 -52.33
CA ASP A 24 24.42 -11.25 -52.15
C ASP A 24 24.83 -11.37 -50.67
N TYR A 25 24.31 -10.50 -49.81
CA TYR A 25 24.71 -10.40 -48.40
C TYR A 25 23.61 -10.74 -47.38
N PHE A 26 22.33 -10.65 -47.77
CA PHE A 26 21.21 -10.83 -46.86
C PHE A 26 20.12 -11.72 -47.44
N VAL A 27 19.45 -12.48 -46.59
CA VAL A 27 18.36 -13.38 -46.96
C VAL A 27 17.20 -13.19 -45.99
N LEU A 28 16.05 -12.74 -46.48
CA LEU A 28 14.81 -12.67 -45.73
C LEU A 28 14.04 -13.97 -45.90
N GLN A 29 13.72 -14.62 -44.80
CA GLN A 29 13.03 -15.89 -44.77
C GLN A 29 11.74 -15.81 -43.96
N ARG A 30 10.72 -16.54 -44.41
CA ARG A 30 9.46 -16.79 -43.72
C ARG A 30 9.35 -18.26 -43.33
N ARG A 31 8.77 -18.54 -42.17
CA ARG A 31 8.56 -19.92 -41.71
C ARG A 31 7.44 -20.61 -42.52
N ARG A 32 7.66 -21.87 -42.89
CA ARG A 32 6.71 -22.66 -43.69
C ARG A 32 5.44 -22.94 -42.86
N GLY A 33 4.26 -22.65 -43.41
CA GLY A 33 2.96 -22.81 -42.73
C GLY A 33 2.39 -21.52 -42.11
N TYR A 34 3.13 -20.41 -42.10
CA TYR A 34 2.64 -19.12 -41.64
C TYR A 34 2.11 -18.28 -42.82
N GLY A 35 0.80 -17.94 -42.84
CA GLY A 35 0.21 -16.99 -43.80
C GLY A 35 -0.40 -17.56 -45.09
N GLU A 36 -0.46 -18.88 -45.30
CA GLU A 36 -1.24 -19.47 -46.40
C GLU A 36 -2.47 -20.21 -45.83
N GLY A 37 -3.66 -19.79 -46.28
CA GLY A 37 -4.97 -20.36 -45.89
C GLY A 37 -5.23 -21.76 -46.47
N GLY A 38 -4.32 -22.72 -46.23
CA GLY A 38 -4.47 -24.10 -46.66
C GLY A 38 -3.98 -25.07 -45.59
N GLY A 39 -4.92 -25.74 -44.91
CA GLY A 39 -4.67 -26.77 -43.91
C GLY A 39 -4.07 -28.05 -44.49
N GLY A 40 -2.75 -28.04 -44.74
CA GLY A 40 -1.98 -29.22 -45.13
C GLY A 40 -1.37 -29.94 -43.93
N LEU A 41 -1.42 -31.28 -43.94
CA LEU A 41 -0.86 -32.22 -42.94
C LEU A 41 0.63 -31.99 -42.61
N THR A 42 1.37 -31.27 -43.45
CA THR A 42 2.77 -30.89 -43.22
C THR A 42 2.94 -29.79 -42.16
N GLY A 43 1.95 -28.93 -41.92
CA GLY A 43 1.99 -27.92 -40.85
C GLY A 43 1.85 -28.51 -39.45
N LEU A 44 1.14 -29.64 -39.32
CA LEU A 44 0.88 -30.31 -38.04
C LEU A 44 2.11 -31.13 -37.56
N LEU A 45 2.82 -31.78 -38.49
CA LEU A 45 4.02 -32.59 -38.20
C LEU A 45 5.23 -31.72 -37.82
N VAL A 46 5.35 -30.52 -38.39
CA VAL A 46 6.39 -29.55 -38.01
C VAL A 46 6.17 -29.02 -36.59
N GLY A 47 4.90 -28.75 -36.23
CA GLY A 47 4.54 -28.30 -34.87
C GLY A 47 4.76 -29.33 -33.76
N THR A 48 4.96 -30.61 -34.10
CA THR A 48 5.21 -31.68 -33.10
C THR A 48 6.71 -31.95 -32.89
N LEU A 49 7.54 -31.72 -33.92
CA LEU A 49 9.01 -31.84 -33.84
C LEU A 49 9.66 -30.61 -33.18
N ASP A 50 9.06 -29.42 -33.30
CA ASP A 50 9.51 -28.18 -32.64
C ASP A 50 9.41 -28.24 -31.11
N THR A 51 8.55 -29.11 -30.55
CA THR A 51 8.34 -29.23 -29.10
C THR A 51 9.43 -30.05 -28.42
N MET A 52 10.21 -30.84 -29.17
CA MET A 52 11.19 -31.78 -28.60
C MET A 52 12.65 -31.36 -28.76
N LEU A 53 12.99 -30.33 -29.56
CA LEU A 53 14.38 -30.10 -29.95
C LEU A 53 14.98 -28.72 -29.71
N ASP A 54 14.26 -27.67 -29.28
CA ASP A 54 14.94 -26.45 -28.77
C ASP A 54 14.03 -25.57 -27.90
N SER A 55 14.51 -25.24 -26.70
CA SER A 55 13.81 -24.57 -25.60
C SER A 55 14.02 -23.05 -25.54
N THR A 56 14.46 -22.38 -26.61
CA THR A 56 14.80 -20.94 -26.57
C THR A 56 14.12 -20.02 -27.58
N SER A 57 13.20 -20.47 -28.44
CA SER A 57 12.52 -19.50 -29.33
C SER A 57 11.19 -20.01 -29.88
N LYS A 58 10.08 -19.35 -29.49
CA LYS A 58 8.95 -19.20 -30.43
C LYS A 58 9.42 -18.18 -31.49
N VAL A 59 10.27 -18.64 -32.43
CA VAL A 59 10.91 -17.81 -33.44
C VAL A 59 9.84 -17.01 -34.19
N ALA A 60 10.01 -15.70 -34.24
CA ALA A 60 9.15 -14.83 -35.04
C ALA A 60 9.03 -15.38 -36.48
N PRO A 61 7.85 -15.30 -37.12
CA PRO A 61 7.56 -15.95 -38.39
C PRO A 61 8.46 -15.50 -39.54
N PHE A 62 9.13 -14.36 -39.39
CA PHE A 62 10.10 -13.83 -40.34
C PHE A 62 11.47 -13.62 -39.70
N ARG A 63 12.53 -13.82 -40.49
CA ARG A 63 13.92 -13.55 -40.11
C ARG A 63 14.75 -13.01 -41.27
N ILE A 64 15.80 -12.25 -40.96
CA ILE A 64 16.85 -11.86 -41.91
C ILE A 64 18.16 -12.50 -41.46
N LEU A 65 18.82 -13.15 -42.41
CA LEU A 65 20.14 -13.75 -42.24
C LEU A 65 21.18 -12.94 -43.03
N HIS A 66 22.36 -12.75 -42.46
CA HIS A 66 23.56 -12.31 -43.17
C HIS A 66 24.32 -13.52 -43.72
N GLN A 67 24.84 -13.39 -44.92
CA GLN A 67 25.67 -14.37 -45.62
C GLN A 67 26.77 -13.65 -46.42
N THR A 68 27.81 -14.39 -46.82
CA THR A 68 28.78 -13.95 -47.83
C THR A 68 28.91 -15.03 -48.90
N PRO A 69 29.20 -14.69 -50.17
CA PRO A 69 29.18 -15.65 -51.28
C PRO A 69 30.07 -16.89 -51.08
N ASP A 70 31.18 -16.73 -50.37
CA ASP A 70 32.18 -17.79 -50.13
C ASP A 70 31.95 -18.58 -48.82
N SER A 71 30.96 -18.20 -48.01
CA SER A 71 30.71 -18.79 -46.70
C SER A 71 29.47 -19.70 -46.69
N GLN A 72 29.62 -20.90 -46.12
CA GLN A 72 28.48 -21.77 -45.81
C GLN A 72 27.76 -21.40 -44.50
N VAL A 73 28.31 -20.41 -43.78
CA VAL A 73 27.85 -19.99 -42.48
C VAL A 73 26.91 -18.79 -42.61
N TYR A 74 25.75 -18.90 -41.95
CA TYR A 74 24.75 -17.84 -41.91
C TYR A 74 24.73 -17.20 -40.53
N TRP A 75 24.39 -15.92 -40.48
CA TRP A 75 24.25 -15.20 -39.21
C TRP A 75 22.84 -14.65 -39.07
N SER A 76 22.12 -15.02 -38.02
CA SER A 76 20.82 -14.40 -37.75
C SER A 76 21.00 -12.98 -37.26
N ILE A 77 20.41 -12.00 -37.95
CA ILE A 77 20.64 -10.57 -37.62
C ILE A 77 19.35 -9.79 -37.32
N ALA A 78 18.17 -10.31 -37.71
CA ALA A 78 16.88 -9.71 -37.37
C ALA A 78 15.75 -10.74 -37.40
N CYS A 79 14.68 -10.51 -36.65
CA CYS A 79 13.42 -11.25 -36.75
C CYS A 79 12.21 -10.32 -36.65
N GLY A 80 11.03 -10.76 -37.09
CA GLY A 80 9.83 -9.93 -37.12
C GLY A 80 8.55 -10.75 -36.91
N GLY A 81 7.64 -10.19 -36.11
CA GLY A 81 6.34 -10.75 -35.79
C GLY A 81 5.36 -10.65 -36.96
N THR A 82 5.53 -9.62 -37.79
CA THR A 82 4.71 -9.36 -38.99
C THR A 82 5.61 -9.13 -40.22
N LYS A 83 5.00 -9.19 -41.41
CA LYS A 83 5.72 -8.96 -42.67
C LYS A 83 6.15 -7.50 -42.81
N GLU A 84 5.33 -6.59 -42.31
CA GLU A 84 5.55 -5.15 -42.33
C GLU A 84 6.78 -4.80 -41.48
N GLU A 85 6.88 -5.35 -40.28
CA GLU A 85 8.00 -5.12 -39.35
C GLU A 85 9.34 -5.59 -39.96
N ILE A 86 9.40 -6.83 -40.47
CA ILE A 86 10.65 -7.35 -41.04
C ILE A 86 11.03 -6.62 -42.33
N SER A 87 10.06 -6.10 -43.09
CA SER A 87 10.31 -5.36 -44.32
C SER A 87 10.99 -4.02 -44.04
N GLN A 88 10.65 -3.35 -42.92
CA GLN A 88 11.35 -2.13 -42.51
C GLN A 88 12.83 -2.38 -42.20
N HIS A 89 13.14 -3.48 -41.51
CA HIS A 89 14.53 -3.89 -41.25
C HIS A 89 15.29 -4.21 -42.55
N TRP A 90 14.62 -4.88 -43.51
CA TRP A 90 15.19 -5.16 -44.82
C TRP A 90 15.52 -3.86 -45.59
N GLU A 91 14.58 -2.93 -45.68
CA GLU A 91 14.76 -1.65 -46.36
C GLU A 91 15.89 -0.82 -45.72
N TRP A 92 16.02 -0.90 -44.40
CA TRP A 92 17.10 -0.23 -43.70
C TRP A 92 18.47 -0.80 -44.08
N LEU A 93 18.63 -2.13 -44.19
CA LEU A 93 19.89 -2.76 -44.64
C LEU A 93 20.24 -2.33 -46.05
N GLU A 94 19.26 -2.32 -46.95
CA GLU A 94 19.46 -1.90 -48.34
C GLU A 94 19.91 -0.44 -48.46
N LYS A 95 19.29 0.45 -47.69
CA LYS A 95 19.59 1.88 -47.76
C LYS A 95 20.93 2.23 -47.09
N ASN A 96 21.25 1.62 -45.95
CA ASN A 96 22.32 2.09 -45.07
C ASN A 96 23.58 1.22 -45.08
N ILE A 97 23.47 -0.06 -45.41
CA ILE A 97 24.59 -1.01 -45.31
C ILE A 97 25.03 -1.51 -46.69
N MET A 98 24.11 -1.86 -47.59
CA MET A 98 24.43 -2.56 -48.85
C MET A 98 25.49 -1.88 -49.71
N ARG A 99 25.45 -0.55 -49.86
CA ARG A 99 26.44 0.18 -50.68
C ARG A 99 27.85 0.08 -50.11
N THR A 100 27.98 0.07 -48.79
CA THR A 100 29.27 0.00 -48.09
C THR A 100 29.87 -1.40 -48.17
N LEU A 101 29.05 -2.46 -48.20
CA LEU A 101 29.54 -3.84 -48.28
C LEU A 101 30.33 -4.12 -49.56
N SER A 102 29.98 -3.46 -50.66
CA SER A 102 30.68 -3.60 -51.95
C SER A 102 32.12 -3.05 -51.98
N VAL A 103 32.53 -2.33 -50.94
CA VAL A 103 33.88 -1.73 -50.82
C VAL A 103 34.88 -2.69 -50.18
N PHE A 104 34.41 -3.75 -49.51
CA PHE A 104 35.27 -4.69 -48.82
C PHE A 104 35.68 -5.86 -49.72
N ASP A 105 36.97 -6.20 -49.71
CA ASP A 105 37.54 -7.27 -50.53
C ASP A 105 37.53 -8.65 -49.81
N SER A 106 37.25 -8.68 -48.51
CA SER A 106 37.27 -9.89 -47.66
C SER A 106 35.90 -10.21 -47.07
N SER A 107 35.48 -11.47 -47.17
CA SER A 107 34.23 -11.98 -46.58
C SER A 107 34.19 -11.83 -45.05
N ASP A 108 35.34 -11.92 -44.40
CA ASP A 108 35.47 -11.82 -42.94
C ASP A 108 35.33 -10.36 -42.48
N ASP A 109 35.85 -9.41 -43.27
CA ASP A 109 35.71 -7.98 -43.01
C ASP A 109 34.25 -7.53 -43.21
N ILE A 110 33.59 -8.03 -44.26
CA ILE A 110 32.15 -7.81 -44.49
C ILE A 110 31.34 -8.30 -43.31
N THR A 111 31.59 -9.53 -42.85
CA THR A 111 30.87 -10.14 -41.74
C THR A 111 31.13 -9.37 -40.45
N SER A 112 32.38 -9.01 -40.16
CA SER A 112 32.75 -8.23 -38.98
C SER A 112 32.11 -6.84 -38.99
N PHE A 113 32.07 -6.17 -40.15
CA PHE A 113 31.42 -4.88 -40.31
C PHE A 113 29.91 -4.95 -40.06
N VAL A 114 29.24 -5.93 -40.68
CA VAL A 114 27.80 -6.16 -40.47
C VAL A 114 27.52 -6.46 -39.00
N GLN A 115 28.27 -7.39 -38.39
CA GLN A 115 28.09 -7.70 -36.97
C GLN A 115 28.29 -6.47 -36.08
N GLY A 116 29.33 -5.67 -36.34
CA GLY A 116 29.59 -4.43 -35.61
C GLY A 116 28.48 -3.39 -35.76
N LYS A 117 27.93 -3.22 -36.98
CA LYS A 117 26.82 -2.30 -37.24
C LYS A 117 25.52 -2.75 -36.60
N ILE A 118 25.19 -4.04 -36.67
CA ILE A 118 23.99 -4.59 -36.02
C ILE A 118 24.10 -4.45 -34.50
N ARG A 119 25.26 -4.76 -33.90
CA ARG A 119 25.51 -4.52 -32.47
C ARG A 119 25.39 -3.03 -32.11
N GLY A 120 25.83 -2.13 -32.99
CA GLY A 120 25.65 -0.68 -32.83
C GLY A 120 24.18 -0.25 -32.83
N LEU A 121 23.37 -0.79 -33.74
CA LEU A 121 21.92 -0.53 -33.80
C LEU A 121 21.20 -1.03 -32.55
N ILE A 122 21.57 -2.21 -32.06
CA ILE A 122 21.02 -2.76 -30.81
C ILE A 122 21.34 -1.84 -29.63
N ALA A 123 22.58 -1.32 -29.56
CA ALA A 123 22.98 -0.36 -28.54
C ALA A 123 22.29 1.00 -28.65
N GLU A 124 21.87 1.41 -29.85
CA GLU A 124 21.14 2.66 -30.10
C GLU A 124 19.63 2.52 -29.79
N GLU A 125 19.00 1.39 -30.15
CA GLU A 125 17.63 1.04 -29.73
C GLU A 125 17.50 0.93 -28.19
N GLY A 126 18.54 0.43 -27.50
CA GLY A 126 18.55 0.27 -26.05
C GLY A 126 18.56 1.58 -25.24
N LYS A 127 18.88 2.73 -25.84
CA LYS A 127 18.96 4.03 -25.14
C LYS A 127 17.60 4.65 -24.80
N VAL A 128 16.50 4.17 -25.39
CA VAL A 128 15.19 4.84 -25.29
C VAL A 128 14.20 4.15 -24.34
N SER A 129 14.42 2.89 -23.92
CA SER A 129 13.44 2.22 -23.02
C SER A 129 13.92 1.01 -22.20
N CYS A 130 15.19 0.59 -22.26
CA CYS A 130 15.62 -0.61 -21.55
C CYS A 130 17.09 -0.50 -21.12
N VAL A 131 17.33 0.21 -20.02
CA VAL A 131 18.66 0.32 -19.41
C VAL A 131 18.65 -0.48 -18.11
N GLN A 132 19.48 -1.53 -18.07
CA GLN A 132 19.95 -2.31 -16.90
C GLN A 132 19.21 -3.62 -16.53
N GLU A 133 18.99 -4.52 -17.50
CA GLU A 133 18.92 -5.97 -17.22
C GLU A 133 20.16 -6.66 -17.80
N ASP A 134 20.59 -7.78 -17.22
CA ASP A 134 21.81 -8.52 -17.64
C ASP A 134 21.74 -9.03 -19.09
N ASP A 135 20.53 -9.20 -19.63
CA ASP A 135 20.27 -9.59 -21.02
C ASP A 135 19.03 -8.86 -21.61
N PRO A 136 19.20 -7.64 -22.15
CA PRO A 136 18.10 -6.81 -22.67
C PRO A 136 17.32 -7.47 -23.82
N GLU A 137 17.96 -8.35 -24.59
CA GLU A 137 17.34 -9.02 -25.73
C GLU A 137 16.32 -10.05 -25.28
N LYS A 138 16.68 -10.87 -24.28
CA LYS A 138 15.75 -11.86 -23.69
C LYS A 138 14.59 -11.19 -22.96
N PHE A 139 14.84 -10.08 -22.27
CA PHE A 139 13.77 -9.32 -21.61
C PHE A 139 12.77 -8.75 -22.63
N ARG A 140 13.26 -8.21 -23.75
CA ARG A 140 12.39 -7.72 -24.84
C ARG A 140 11.56 -8.84 -25.45
N GLU A 141 12.12 -10.04 -25.63
CA GLU A 141 11.36 -11.20 -26.08
C GLU A 141 10.28 -11.61 -25.06
N ALA A 142 10.61 -11.61 -23.78
CA ALA A 142 9.66 -11.88 -22.70
C ALA A 142 8.51 -10.86 -22.67
N LEU A 143 8.81 -9.58 -22.90
CA LEU A 143 7.80 -8.52 -22.99
C LEU A 143 6.82 -8.76 -24.15
N LEU A 144 7.32 -9.09 -25.35
CA LEU A 144 6.45 -9.40 -26.49
C LEU A 144 5.56 -10.63 -26.24
N ARG A 145 6.10 -11.64 -25.53
CA ARG A 145 5.34 -12.83 -25.12
C ARG A 145 4.27 -12.46 -24.09
N PHE A 146 4.60 -11.63 -23.12
CA PHE A 146 3.68 -11.11 -22.11
C PHE A 146 2.51 -10.36 -22.74
N GLU A 147 2.79 -9.37 -23.60
CA GLU A 147 1.76 -8.59 -24.32
C GLU A 147 0.86 -9.49 -25.18
N LYS A 148 1.47 -10.48 -25.86
CA LYS A 148 0.73 -11.43 -26.70
C LYS A 148 -0.20 -12.33 -25.90
N TRP A 149 0.21 -12.78 -24.71
CA TRP A 149 -0.52 -13.82 -23.99
C TRP A 149 -1.55 -13.28 -23.02
N PHE A 150 -1.35 -12.11 -22.42
CA PHE A 150 -2.17 -11.69 -21.29
C PHE A 150 -3.28 -10.68 -21.60
N ASP A 151 -3.33 -10.13 -22.82
CA ASP A 151 -4.35 -9.16 -23.26
C ASP A 151 -4.52 -7.96 -22.30
N LEU A 152 -3.49 -7.63 -21.53
CA LEU A 152 -3.49 -6.51 -20.59
C LEU A 152 -3.35 -5.17 -21.34
N PRO A 153 -3.79 -4.03 -20.75
CA PRO A 153 -3.62 -2.73 -21.36
C PRO A 153 -2.14 -2.42 -21.70
N GLN A 154 -1.89 -1.73 -22.81
CA GLN A 154 -0.53 -1.40 -23.26
C GLN A 154 0.28 -0.54 -22.27
N LYS A 155 -0.40 0.15 -21.34
CA LYS A 155 0.23 0.90 -20.26
C LYS A 155 0.78 0.00 -19.14
N GLU A 156 0.42 -1.29 -19.10
CA GLU A 156 0.89 -2.23 -18.09
C GLU A 156 2.37 -2.55 -18.30
N LYS A 157 3.17 -2.31 -17.27
CA LYS A 157 4.61 -2.48 -17.34
C LYS A 157 5.05 -3.81 -16.73
N LEU A 158 5.70 -4.64 -17.55
CA LEU A 158 6.43 -5.82 -17.10
C LEU A 158 7.66 -5.39 -16.29
N VAL A 159 7.81 -5.94 -15.08
CA VAL A 159 8.92 -5.64 -14.17
C VAL A 159 10.02 -6.69 -14.32
N THR A 160 9.65 -7.98 -14.32
CA THR A 160 10.58 -9.11 -14.45
C THR A 160 9.83 -10.40 -14.81
N TYR A 161 10.55 -11.46 -15.17
CA TYR A 161 9.99 -12.77 -15.48
C TYR A 161 10.92 -13.90 -15.03
N TYR A 162 10.33 -15.05 -14.67
CA TYR A 162 11.04 -16.21 -14.15
C TYR A 162 10.51 -17.51 -14.77
N SER A 163 11.40 -18.45 -15.08
CA SER A 163 11.01 -19.82 -15.40
C SER A 163 10.62 -20.54 -14.12
N CYS A 164 9.47 -21.21 -14.10
CA CYS A 164 9.00 -21.98 -12.96
C CYS A 164 7.97 -23.05 -13.36
N SER A 165 7.56 -23.85 -12.39
CA SER A 165 6.46 -24.81 -12.54
C SER A 165 5.27 -24.39 -11.68
N TYR A 166 4.10 -24.25 -12.30
CA TYR A 166 2.83 -24.03 -11.62
C TYR A 166 2.12 -25.36 -11.38
N TRP A 167 1.62 -25.60 -10.17
CA TRP A 167 0.95 -26.85 -9.82
C TRP A 167 -0.56 -26.74 -9.98
N ARG A 168 -1.12 -27.54 -10.90
CA ARG A 168 -2.57 -27.72 -11.02
C ARG A 168 -2.96 -29.03 -10.33
N GLY A 169 -3.30 -28.94 -9.05
CA GLY A 169 -3.44 -30.11 -8.20
C GLY A 169 -2.08 -30.82 -8.03
N ARG A 170 -1.97 -32.07 -8.50
CA ARG A 170 -0.71 -32.85 -8.41
C ARG A 170 0.14 -32.82 -9.68
N VAL A 171 -0.25 -32.03 -10.69
CA VAL A 171 0.42 -31.99 -11.99
C VAL A 171 1.22 -30.68 -12.12
N PRO A 172 2.56 -30.74 -12.24
CA PRO A 172 3.37 -29.56 -12.50
C PRO A 172 3.30 -29.17 -13.99
N CYS A 173 2.89 -27.94 -14.25
CA CYS A 173 2.91 -27.31 -15.57
C CYS A 173 4.14 -26.39 -15.66
N GLN A 174 5.15 -26.81 -16.41
CA GLN A 174 6.34 -25.98 -16.62
C GLN A 174 6.01 -24.78 -17.51
N GLY A 175 6.40 -23.58 -17.10
CA GLY A 175 6.08 -22.36 -17.82
C GLY A 175 6.89 -21.16 -17.34
N TRP A 176 6.31 -19.98 -17.57
CA TRP A 176 6.92 -18.70 -17.25
C TRP A 176 5.98 -17.87 -16.40
N LEU A 177 6.52 -17.37 -15.29
CA LEU A 177 5.91 -16.38 -14.41
C LEU A 177 6.37 -14.99 -14.86
N TYR A 178 5.41 -14.10 -15.08
CA TYR A 178 5.60 -12.70 -15.45
C TYR A 178 5.08 -11.85 -14.30
N LEU A 179 5.94 -10.99 -13.78
CA LEU A 179 5.58 -10.04 -12.73
C LEU A 179 5.52 -8.65 -13.34
N SER A 180 4.31 -8.12 -13.45
CA SER A 180 4.08 -6.74 -13.86
C SER A 180 3.76 -5.87 -12.65
N THR A 181 3.66 -4.56 -12.87
CA THR A 181 3.42 -3.60 -11.80
C THR A 181 2.16 -3.91 -11.00
N ASN A 182 1.08 -4.33 -11.68
CA ASN A 182 -0.22 -4.56 -11.06
C ASN A 182 -0.63 -6.04 -11.00
N PHE A 183 0.03 -6.92 -11.77
CA PHE A 183 -0.38 -8.31 -11.91
C PHE A 183 0.76 -9.32 -11.78
N LEU A 184 0.43 -10.46 -11.21
CA LEU A 184 1.14 -11.72 -11.31
C LEU A 184 0.49 -12.53 -12.43
N SER A 185 1.26 -12.90 -13.45
CA SER A 185 0.75 -13.62 -14.61
C SER A 185 1.57 -14.87 -14.90
N PHE A 186 0.94 -16.00 -15.23
CA PHE A 186 1.64 -17.25 -15.56
C PHE A 186 1.12 -17.85 -16.87
N TYR A 187 2.05 -18.34 -17.68
CA TYR A 187 1.75 -19.01 -18.94
C TYR A 187 2.51 -20.33 -19.07
N SER A 188 1.78 -21.39 -19.42
CA SER A 188 2.34 -22.69 -19.82
C SER A 188 1.54 -23.27 -20.99
N TYR A 189 2.25 -23.95 -21.89
CA TYR A 189 1.65 -24.75 -22.94
C TYR A 189 2.39 -26.08 -23.03
N LEU A 190 1.76 -27.16 -22.57
CA LEU A 190 2.36 -28.49 -22.53
C LEU A 190 1.35 -29.52 -23.03
N LEU A 191 1.76 -30.36 -23.99
CA LEU A 191 0.96 -31.46 -24.56
C LEU A 191 -0.44 -31.04 -25.07
N GLY A 192 -0.55 -29.85 -25.66
CA GLY A 192 -1.82 -29.33 -26.18
C GLY A 192 -2.73 -28.69 -25.13
N SER A 193 -2.33 -28.68 -23.85
CA SER A 193 -3.03 -27.99 -22.78
C SER A 193 -2.39 -26.63 -22.50
N GLU A 194 -3.18 -25.56 -22.62
CA GLU A 194 -2.79 -24.21 -22.29
C GLU A 194 -3.24 -23.88 -20.86
N VAL A 195 -2.33 -23.30 -20.08
CA VAL A 195 -2.61 -22.74 -18.75
C VAL A 195 -2.22 -21.27 -18.76
N LYS A 196 -3.21 -20.40 -18.54
CA LYS A 196 -3.06 -18.96 -18.43
C LYS A 196 -3.66 -18.52 -17.10
N LEU A 197 -2.89 -17.79 -16.30
CA LEU A 197 -3.28 -17.25 -15.00
C LEU A 197 -2.94 -15.76 -14.97
N VAL A 198 -3.84 -14.93 -14.45
CA VAL A 198 -3.63 -13.50 -14.20
C VAL A 198 -4.28 -13.19 -12.87
N ILE A 199 -3.46 -12.84 -11.88
CA ILE A 199 -3.87 -12.49 -10.52
C ILE A 199 -3.41 -11.06 -10.27
N SER A 200 -4.31 -10.22 -9.78
CA SER A 200 -3.96 -8.86 -9.39
C SER A 200 -3.33 -8.84 -8.00
N TRP A 201 -2.29 -8.03 -7.77
CA TRP A 201 -1.58 -8.00 -6.48
C TRP A 201 -2.49 -7.67 -5.28
N ASN A 202 -3.50 -6.83 -5.51
CA ASN A 202 -4.51 -6.46 -4.50
C ASN A 202 -5.51 -7.57 -4.15
N GLU A 203 -5.50 -8.70 -4.86
CA GLU A 203 -6.38 -9.86 -4.61
C GLU A 203 -5.67 -10.96 -3.80
N ILE A 204 -4.37 -10.78 -3.51
CA ILE A 204 -3.56 -11.74 -2.77
C ILE A 204 -3.82 -11.57 -1.26
N TRP A 205 -4.17 -12.69 -0.62
CA TRP A 205 -4.38 -12.80 0.82
C TRP A 205 -3.14 -13.31 1.56
N ARG A 206 -2.40 -14.22 0.93
CA ARG A 206 -1.19 -14.82 1.50
C ARG A 206 -0.13 -14.99 0.44
N LEU A 207 1.09 -14.60 0.78
CA LEU A 207 2.28 -14.79 -0.02
C LEU A 207 3.39 -15.31 0.89
N GLU A 208 3.76 -16.58 0.73
CA GLU A 208 4.73 -17.22 1.63
C GLU A 208 5.58 -18.29 0.92
N LYS A 209 6.75 -18.56 1.48
CA LYS A 209 7.60 -19.66 1.05
C LYS A 209 7.19 -20.92 1.82
N THR A 210 6.93 -22.01 1.10
CA THR A 210 6.54 -23.29 1.67
C THR A 210 7.45 -24.41 1.18
N SER A 211 7.58 -25.45 2.00
CA SER A 211 8.30 -26.67 1.66
C SER A 211 7.52 -27.85 2.22
N ASN A 212 7.08 -28.76 1.35
CA ASN A 212 6.33 -29.95 1.72
C ASN A 212 7.03 -31.21 1.20
N VAL A 213 6.78 -32.39 1.76
CA VAL A 213 7.48 -33.65 1.36
C VAL A 213 7.37 -33.95 -0.15
N ILE A 214 6.33 -33.46 -0.81
CA ILE A 214 6.05 -33.64 -2.26
C ILE A 214 6.59 -32.48 -3.11
N LEU A 215 6.73 -31.29 -2.52
CA LEU A 215 7.13 -30.06 -3.20
C LEU A 215 8.49 -29.60 -2.67
N THR A 216 9.50 -29.54 -3.54
CA THR A 216 10.69 -28.71 -3.25
C THR A 216 10.26 -27.29 -2.90
N GLU A 217 11.15 -26.48 -2.31
CA GLU A 217 10.88 -25.08 -1.99
C GLU A 217 10.00 -24.39 -3.06
N SER A 218 8.84 -23.91 -2.62
CA SER A 218 7.79 -23.33 -3.45
C SER A 218 7.30 -22.01 -2.88
N ILE A 219 6.76 -21.17 -3.76
CA ILE A 219 6.04 -19.96 -3.39
C ILE A 219 4.56 -20.28 -3.43
N HIS A 220 3.89 -20.08 -2.30
CA HIS A 220 2.45 -20.22 -2.13
C HIS A 220 1.79 -18.84 -2.23
N VAL A 221 0.82 -18.73 -3.13
CA VAL A 221 0.00 -17.54 -3.35
C VAL A 221 -1.46 -17.92 -3.14
N LEU A 222 -2.09 -17.40 -2.10
CA LEU A 222 -3.54 -17.52 -1.88
C LEU A 222 -4.23 -16.27 -2.43
N ALA A 223 -5.08 -16.42 -3.44
CA ALA A 223 -5.82 -15.32 -4.05
C ALA A 223 -7.28 -15.72 -4.31
N ASN A 224 -8.24 -14.85 -3.93
CA ASN A 224 -9.68 -15.12 -4.07
C ASN A 224 -10.15 -16.50 -3.52
N GLY A 225 -9.50 -17.00 -2.46
CA GLY A 225 -9.80 -18.31 -1.88
C GLY A 225 -9.23 -19.52 -2.64
N GLU A 226 -8.42 -19.29 -3.68
CA GLU A 226 -7.71 -20.34 -4.42
C GLU A 226 -6.22 -20.39 -4.06
N ASP A 227 -5.71 -21.58 -3.78
CA ASP A 227 -4.28 -21.82 -3.52
C ASP A 227 -3.51 -22.03 -4.84
N HIS A 228 -2.47 -21.23 -5.05
CA HIS A 228 -1.57 -21.32 -6.19
C HIS A 228 -0.13 -21.61 -5.74
N PHE A 229 0.46 -22.70 -6.24
CA PHE A 229 1.83 -23.09 -5.89
C PHE A 229 2.77 -22.99 -7.10
N PHE A 230 3.89 -22.29 -6.90
CA PHE A 230 4.96 -22.14 -7.89
C PHE A 230 6.26 -22.71 -7.36
N SER A 231 7.01 -23.46 -8.17
CA SER A 231 8.24 -24.14 -7.74
C SER A 231 9.28 -24.17 -8.86
N MET A 232 10.44 -24.80 -8.61
CA MET A 232 11.52 -24.97 -9.59
C MET A 232 12.10 -23.64 -10.08
N PHE A 233 12.15 -22.64 -9.19
CA PHE A 233 12.83 -21.38 -9.45
C PHE A 233 14.35 -21.55 -9.37
N LEU A 234 15.08 -20.89 -10.26
CA LEU A 234 16.55 -20.83 -10.18
C LEU A 234 17.03 -19.99 -8.98
N HIS A 235 16.33 -18.88 -8.70
CA HIS A 235 16.64 -17.93 -7.64
C HIS A 235 15.39 -17.62 -6.80
N LEU A 236 14.88 -18.62 -6.08
CA LEU A 236 13.61 -18.53 -5.35
C LEU A 236 13.55 -17.33 -4.38
N ASN A 237 14.62 -17.08 -3.61
CA ASN A 237 14.64 -15.98 -2.64
C ASN A 237 14.56 -14.59 -3.31
N GLU A 238 15.22 -14.43 -4.46
CA GLU A 238 15.15 -13.20 -5.23
C GLU A 238 13.75 -13.01 -5.83
N THR A 239 13.20 -14.06 -6.45
CA THR A 239 11.84 -14.04 -6.99
C THR A 239 10.83 -13.67 -5.90
N PHE A 240 10.90 -14.32 -4.74
CA PHE A 240 10.00 -14.07 -3.61
C PHE A 240 10.12 -12.63 -3.10
N LEU A 241 11.33 -12.09 -2.98
CA LEU A 241 11.55 -10.70 -2.55
C LEU A 241 10.88 -9.70 -3.50
N ILE A 242 10.98 -9.90 -4.81
CA ILE A 242 10.31 -9.03 -5.80
C ILE A 242 8.79 -9.15 -5.71
N MET A 243 8.26 -10.37 -5.54
CA MET A 243 6.82 -10.58 -5.35
C MET A 243 6.30 -9.88 -4.08
N GLU A 244 7.04 -9.98 -2.98
CA GLU A 244 6.71 -9.32 -1.71
C GLU A 244 6.70 -7.79 -1.87
N GLN A 245 7.72 -7.22 -2.54
CA GLN A 245 7.79 -5.78 -2.80
C GLN A 245 6.66 -5.28 -3.72
N LEU A 246 6.28 -6.04 -4.75
CA LEU A 246 5.14 -5.68 -5.62
C LEU A 246 3.79 -5.78 -4.91
N ALA A 247 3.63 -6.77 -4.04
CA ALA A 247 2.44 -6.92 -3.21
C ALA A 247 2.33 -5.76 -2.21
N ASP A 248 3.40 -5.47 -1.45
CA ASP A 248 3.44 -4.34 -0.50
C ASP A 248 3.23 -3.00 -1.21
N TYR A 249 3.89 -2.78 -2.34
CA TYR A 249 3.69 -1.61 -3.20
C TYR A 249 2.21 -1.42 -3.58
N SER A 250 1.58 -2.49 -4.08
CA SER A 250 0.18 -2.45 -4.52
C SER A 250 -0.74 -2.16 -3.35
N ILE A 251 -0.47 -2.73 -2.18
CA ILE A 251 -1.23 -2.47 -0.96
C ILE A 251 -1.11 -1.01 -0.54
N LYS A 252 0.13 -0.52 -0.37
CA LYS A 252 0.40 0.86 0.03
C LYS A 252 -0.31 1.81 -0.92
N ARG A 253 -0.15 1.63 -2.23
CA ARG A 253 -0.77 2.50 -3.22
C ARG A 253 -2.30 2.49 -3.20
N LEU A 254 -2.93 1.32 -3.04
CA LEU A 254 -4.37 1.16 -3.28
C LEU A 254 -5.22 1.22 -2.00
N PHE A 255 -4.69 0.80 -0.85
CA PHE A 255 -5.43 0.73 0.41
C PHE A 255 -4.86 1.67 1.49
N ASP A 256 -3.60 2.10 1.35
CA ASP A 256 -2.90 2.91 2.35
C ASP A 256 -2.19 4.11 1.70
N LYS A 257 -3.01 4.94 1.04
CA LYS A 257 -2.58 6.12 0.30
C LYS A 257 -1.75 7.08 1.15
N GLU A 258 -1.98 7.11 2.46
CA GLU A 258 -1.25 7.94 3.41
C GLU A 258 0.24 7.60 3.45
N THR A 259 0.55 6.30 3.52
CA THR A 259 1.92 5.75 3.47
C THR A 259 2.51 5.86 2.06
N PHE A 260 1.70 5.70 1.02
CA PHE A 260 2.19 5.78 -0.38
C PHE A 260 2.72 7.16 -0.78
N GLN A 261 2.10 8.25 -0.32
CA GLN A 261 2.52 9.63 -0.66
C GLN A 261 3.91 9.99 -0.10
N GLU A 262 4.46 9.20 0.81
CA GLU A 262 5.77 9.42 1.45
C GLU A 262 6.92 8.68 0.75
N GLU A 263 6.67 7.93 -0.33
CA GLU A 263 7.68 7.17 -1.10
C GLU A 263 7.84 7.67 -2.55
N PRO A 264 8.55 8.79 -2.80
CA PRO A 264 8.70 9.37 -4.14
C PRO A 264 9.34 8.44 -5.17
N SER A 265 10.19 7.50 -4.73
CA SER A 265 10.92 6.59 -5.62
C SER A 265 10.01 5.59 -6.33
N LEU A 266 8.82 5.31 -5.79
CA LEU A 266 7.86 4.35 -6.34
C LEU A 266 6.53 5.02 -6.71
N SER A 267 6.43 6.34 -6.61
CA SER A 267 5.15 7.04 -6.79
C SER A 267 4.53 6.84 -8.18
N ASP A 268 5.34 6.65 -9.23
CA ASP A 268 4.86 6.39 -10.59
C ASP A 268 4.91 4.88 -10.93
N PRO A 269 3.75 4.21 -11.12
CA PRO A 269 3.67 2.80 -11.46
C PRO A 269 4.26 2.49 -12.84
N LEU A 270 4.30 3.48 -13.73
CA LEU A 270 4.91 3.31 -15.05
C LEU A 270 6.45 3.35 -14.96
N GLN A 271 7.03 3.73 -13.82
CA GLN A 271 8.48 3.80 -13.63
C GLN A 271 9.05 2.68 -12.76
N ILE A 272 8.21 1.78 -12.23
CA ILE A 272 8.70 0.65 -11.42
C ILE A 272 9.61 -0.25 -12.25
N THR A 273 10.74 -0.64 -11.66
CA THR A 273 11.72 -1.56 -12.24
C THR A 273 12.19 -2.54 -11.18
N LYS A 274 12.67 -3.71 -11.60
CA LYS A 274 13.23 -4.73 -10.69
C LYS A 274 14.31 -4.14 -9.78
N ARG A 275 15.30 -3.44 -10.36
CA ARG A 275 16.38 -2.78 -9.62
C ARG A 275 15.87 -1.70 -8.65
N GLY A 276 14.84 -0.95 -9.04
CA GLY A 276 14.19 0.03 -8.17
C GLY A 276 13.62 -0.61 -6.92
N LEU A 277 12.89 -1.73 -7.07
CA LEU A 277 12.33 -2.50 -5.96
C LEU A 277 13.42 -3.13 -5.08
N GLU A 278 14.49 -3.68 -5.66
CA GLU A 278 15.61 -4.23 -4.88
C GLU A 278 16.32 -3.16 -4.05
N THR A 279 16.51 -1.98 -4.64
CA THR A 279 17.12 -0.83 -3.95
C THR A 279 16.22 -0.36 -2.82
N HIS A 280 14.90 -0.30 -3.07
CA HIS A 280 13.91 0.06 -2.06
C HIS A 280 13.92 -0.92 -0.87
N ALA A 281 13.82 -2.23 -1.14
CA ALA A 281 13.87 -3.28 -0.12
C ALA A 281 15.15 -3.20 0.73
N ARG A 282 16.29 -2.92 0.08
CA ARG A 282 17.58 -2.76 0.76
C ARG A 282 17.60 -1.53 1.67
N ASN A 283 17.00 -0.41 1.23
CA ASN A 283 16.88 0.81 2.01
C ASN A 283 15.91 0.63 3.18
N GLU A 284 14.78 -0.06 3.00
CA GLU A 284 13.88 -0.45 4.10
C GLU A 284 14.60 -1.29 5.15
N GLN A 285 15.32 -2.34 4.73
CA GLN A 285 16.07 -3.19 5.67
C GLN A 285 17.14 -2.40 6.42
N PHE A 286 17.85 -1.50 5.74
CA PHE A 286 18.85 -0.63 6.37
C PHE A 286 18.22 0.30 7.42
N ARG A 287 17.12 0.98 7.08
CA ARG A 287 16.38 1.88 7.98
C ARG A 287 15.82 1.12 9.17
N ALA A 288 15.20 -0.04 8.96
CA ALA A 288 14.62 -0.87 10.02
C ALA A 288 15.69 -1.39 10.99
N PHE A 289 16.83 -1.88 10.47
CA PHE A 289 17.90 -2.44 11.29
C PHE A 289 18.53 -1.39 12.23
N PHE A 290 18.85 -0.20 11.70
CA PHE A 290 19.47 0.88 12.48
C PHE A 290 18.45 1.89 13.07
N ARG A 291 17.15 1.67 12.85
CA ARG A 291 16.05 2.56 13.27
C ARG A 291 16.24 4.01 12.86
N LEU A 292 16.66 4.21 11.62
CA LEU A 292 16.92 5.53 11.05
C LEU A 292 15.63 6.19 10.54
N PRO A 293 15.60 7.53 10.41
CA PRO A 293 14.49 8.26 9.78
C PRO A 293 14.12 7.71 8.39
N LYS A 294 12.86 7.89 7.98
CA LYS A 294 12.32 7.31 6.73
C LYS A 294 13.05 7.83 5.49
N GLU A 295 13.62 9.04 5.55
CA GLU A 295 14.30 9.72 4.46
C GLU A 295 15.70 9.17 4.17
N GLU A 296 16.28 8.41 5.10
CA GLU A 296 17.64 7.90 4.99
C GLU A 296 17.71 6.69 4.03
N ASN A 297 18.52 6.84 2.98
CA ASN A 297 18.76 5.78 2.01
C ASN A 297 20.19 5.25 2.15
N LEU A 298 20.36 3.95 1.92
CA LEU A 298 21.67 3.32 1.96
C LEU A 298 22.45 3.69 0.69
N LEU A 299 23.60 4.33 0.85
CA LEU A 299 24.42 4.79 -0.26
C LEU A 299 25.60 3.85 -0.53
N GLU A 300 26.35 3.51 0.51
CA GLU A 300 27.57 2.72 0.39
C GLU A 300 27.68 1.71 1.54
N VAL A 301 28.20 0.51 1.24
CA VAL A 301 28.48 -0.53 2.23
C VAL A 301 29.91 -1.01 2.07
N TYR A 302 30.64 -1.09 3.19
CA TYR A 302 32.01 -1.56 3.24
C TYR A 302 32.17 -2.63 4.29
N GLU A 303 32.80 -3.75 3.95
CA GLU A 303 33.23 -4.73 4.95
C GLU A 303 34.46 -4.20 5.68
N SER A 304 34.46 -4.32 7.01
CA SER A 304 35.57 -3.85 7.85
C SER A 304 35.61 -4.54 9.20
N PHE A 305 36.75 -4.40 9.87
CA PHE A 305 36.89 -4.73 11.27
C PHE A 305 36.88 -3.46 12.12
N LEU A 306 35.92 -3.36 13.05
CA LEU A 306 35.89 -2.29 14.05
C LEU A 306 36.69 -2.73 15.27
N TRP A 307 37.66 -1.90 15.68
CA TRP A 307 38.34 -2.05 16.96
C TRP A 307 37.37 -1.73 18.09
N VAL A 308 37.13 -2.71 18.96
CA VAL A 308 36.25 -2.56 20.12
C VAL A 308 37.12 -2.32 21.36
N PRO A 309 37.12 -1.10 21.94
CA PRO A 309 38.12 -0.71 22.94
C PRO A 309 38.13 -1.58 24.20
N PHE A 310 36.97 -2.00 24.68
CA PHE A 310 36.78 -2.73 25.93
C PHE A 310 37.07 -4.23 25.83
N SER A 311 37.03 -4.80 24.63
CA SER A 311 37.30 -6.22 24.42
C SER A 311 38.68 -6.49 23.84
N HIS A 312 39.40 -5.43 23.46
CA HIS A 312 40.72 -5.48 22.83
C HIS A 312 40.79 -6.38 21.59
N PHE A 313 39.67 -6.54 20.87
CA PHE A 313 39.62 -7.31 19.63
C PHE A 313 38.91 -6.54 18.51
N ASN A 314 39.17 -6.99 17.29
CA ASN A 314 38.57 -6.49 16.07
C ASN A 314 37.30 -7.28 15.74
N THR A 315 36.15 -6.61 15.70
CA THR A 315 34.87 -7.22 15.35
C THR A 315 34.63 -7.07 13.85
N LEU A 316 34.45 -8.20 13.14
CA LEU A 316 34.09 -8.19 11.72
C LEU A 316 32.65 -7.70 11.55
N GLY A 317 32.44 -6.78 10.62
CA GLY A 317 31.12 -6.23 10.34
C GLY A 317 31.08 -5.39 9.06
N LYS A 318 29.98 -4.65 8.92
CA LYS A 318 29.71 -3.79 7.77
C LYS A 318 29.56 -2.34 8.24
N ILE A 319 30.27 -1.44 7.55
CA ILE A 319 30.04 0.00 7.62
C ILE A 319 28.99 0.33 6.57
N CYS A 320 27.91 0.97 7.00
CA CYS A 320 26.82 1.43 6.14
C CYS A 320 26.77 2.95 6.20
N LEU A 321 26.82 3.61 5.04
CA LEU A 321 26.72 5.06 4.94
C LEU A 321 25.38 5.48 4.35
N SER A 322 24.78 6.49 4.96
CA SER A 322 23.65 7.25 4.42
C SER A 322 24.04 8.73 4.29
N GLU A 323 23.08 9.61 3.99
CA GLU A 323 23.40 11.05 3.89
C GLU A 323 23.72 11.65 5.25
N SER A 324 22.96 11.28 6.28
CA SER A 324 23.11 11.87 7.62
C SER A 324 23.78 10.95 8.64
N TYR A 325 24.04 9.67 8.32
CA TYR A 325 24.56 8.69 9.29
C TYR A 325 25.71 7.83 8.76
N LEU A 326 26.63 7.51 9.67
CA LEU A 326 27.62 6.45 9.57
C LEU A 326 27.26 5.36 10.56
N CYS A 327 26.92 4.18 10.07
CA CYS A 327 26.52 3.05 10.89
C CYS A 327 27.51 1.90 10.78
N PHE A 328 27.69 1.14 11.85
CA PHE A 328 28.41 -0.13 11.84
C PHE A 328 27.58 -1.20 12.52
N ALA A 329 27.57 -2.40 11.95
CA ALA A 329 26.99 -3.59 12.56
C ALA A 329 27.92 -4.79 12.42
N SER A 330 28.09 -5.56 13.50
CA SER A 330 28.80 -6.84 13.47
C SER A 330 28.11 -7.81 12.52
N GLN A 331 28.87 -8.79 12.00
CA GLN A 331 28.35 -9.76 11.02
C GLN A 331 27.14 -10.56 11.52
N ASP A 332 27.07 -10.81 12.83
CA ASP A 332 25.96 -11.49 13.48
C ASP A 332 24.84 -10.54 13.99
N GLY A 333 25.01 -9.23 13.78
CA GLY A 333 24.10 -8.16 14.23
C GLY A 333 23.95 -8.01 15.76
N SER A 334 24.55 -8.91 16.55
CA SER A 334 24.25 -9.06 17.98
C SER A 334 25.43 -8.71 18.89
N GLN A 335 26.67 -8.79 18.38
CA GLN A 335 27.86 -8.47 19.15
C GLN A 335 28.04 -6.97 19.38
N CYS A 336 27.88 -6.16 18.32
CA CYS A 336 28.09 -4.72 18.41
C CYS A 336 27.47 -3.98 17.23
N HIS A 337 26.76 -2.89 17.52
CA HIS A 337 26.41 -1.89 16.52
C HIS A 337 26.65 -0.47 17.05
N VAL A 338 26.88 0.46 16.12
CA VAL A 338 27.14 1.88 16.40
C VAL A 338 26.44 2.71 15.33
N ILE A 339 25.77 3.80 15.74
CA ILE A 339 25.06 4.72 14.85
C ILE A 339 25.58 6.14 15.11
N ILE A 340 26.41 6.65 14.20
CA ILE A 340 27.04 7.97 14.32
C ILE A 340 26.33 8.95 13.37
N PRO A 341 25.64 9.98 13.88
CA PRO A 341 25.20 11.09 13.04
C PRO A 341 26.41 11.80 12.43
N MET A 342 26.36 12.13 11.14
CA MET A 342 27.47 12.77 10.42
C MET A 342 27.88 14.12 11.04
N ARG A 343 26.95 14.82 11.70
CA ARG A 343 27.23 16.06 12.45
C ARG A 343 28.13 15.88 13.67
N GLU A 344 28.22 14.66 14.20
CA GLU A 344 29.08 14.34 15.35
C GLU A 344 30.50 13.99 14.90
N VAL A 345 30.73 13.73 13.61
CA VAL A 345 32.05 13.42 13.07
C VAL A 345 32.86 14.71 12.93
N ILE A 346 33.96 14.79 13.67
CA ILE A 346 34.85 15.96 13.70
C ILE A 346 36.10 15.78 12.83
N GLY A 347 36.46 14.53 12.52
CA GLY A 347 37.76 14.20 11.92
C GLY A 347 37.77 12.84 11.25
N VAL A 348 38.54 12.70 10.16
CA VAL A 348 38.81 11.41 9.53
C VAL A 348 40.31 11.30 9.25
N GLU A 349 40.99 10.46 10.01
CA GLU A 349 42.43 10.26 9.94
C GLU A 349 42.83 8.96 9.22
N LYS A 350 44.01 9.03 8.60
CA LYS A 350 44.64 7.92 7.87
C LYS A 350 45.97 7.60 8.57
N PRO A 351 46.01 6.60 9.47
CA PRO A 351 47.20 6.35 10.29
C PRO A 351 48.42 5.91 9.49
N ASP A 352 48.24 5.17 8.38
CA ASP A 352 49.31 4.85 7.43
C ASP A 352 48.74 4.49 6.04
N ARG A 353 49.44 4.79 4.93
CA ARG A 353 48.99 4.41 3.57
C ARG A 353 49.05 2.90 3.33
N SER A 354 49.88 2.20 4.10
CA SER A 354 50.05 0.74 4.05
C SER A 354 48.97 0.00 4.85
N SER A 355 48.54 0.58 5.97
CA SER A 355 47.44 0.07 6.77
C SER A 355 46.12 0.46 6.10
N ARG A 356 45.32 -0.51 5.65
CA ARG A 356 43.94 -0.27 5.17
C ARG A 356 43.01 0.10 6.34
N ALA A 357 43.42 1.09 7.13
CA ALA A 357 42.80 1.49 8.37
C ALA A 357 42.32 2.94 8.28
N LEU A 358 41.18 3.20 8.89
CA LEU A 358 40.51 4.50 8.92
C LEU A 358 40.15 4.80 10.36
N ILE A 359 40.50 6.00 10.83
CA ILE A 359 40.10 6.47 12.16
C ILE A 359 39.08 7.58 11.97
N VAL A 360 37.88 7.38 12.52
CA VAL A 360 36.80 8.36 12.53
C VAL A 360 36.75 8.99 13.92
N CYS A 361 37.10 10.27 14.01
CA CYS A 361 37.04 11.04 15.24
C CYS A 361 35.63 11.61 15.39
N VAL A 362 35.03 11.40 16.56
CA VAL A 362 33.68 11.82 16.91
C VAL A 362 33.77 12.82 18.08
N ARG A 363 32.83 13.76 18.13
CA ARG A 363 32.68 14.74 19.21
C ARG A 363 32.64 14.01 20.57
N GLY A 364 33.26 14.60 21.60
CA GLY A 364 33.49 13.93 22.89
C GLY A 364 34.80 13.14 22.98
N LYS A 365 35.82 13.50 22.18
CA LYS A 365 37.20 12.95 22.22
C LYS A 365 37.29 11.43 21.97
N ARG A 366 36.34 10.84 21.24
CA ARG A 366 36.37 9.40 20.87
C ARG A 366 36.80 9.19 19.43
N ALA A 367 37.48 8.07 19.18
CA ALA A 367 37.96 7.70 17.86
C ALA A 367 37.60 6.23 17.55
N LEU A 368 36.84 6.02 16.48
CA LEU A 368 36.50 4.68 15.98
C LEU A 368 37.56 4.25 14.96
N ARG A 369 38.23 3.13 15.23
CA ARG A 369 39.25 2.59 14.34
C ARG A 369 38.68 1.43 13.53
N PHE A 370 38.53 1.65 12.24
CA PHE A 370 38.20 0.62 11.26
C PHE A 370 39.49 0.09 10.60
N SER A 371 39.55 -1.20 10.34
CA SER A 371 40.68 -1.88 9.69
C SER A 371 40.23 -2.83 8.59
N GLU A 372 41.14 -3.13 7.67
CA GLU A 372 40.93 -3.93 6.46
C GLU A 372 39.79 -3.44 5.53
N VAL A 373 39.53 -2.14 5.52
CA VAL A 373 38.49 -1.55 4.68
C VAL A 373 38.90 -1.60 3.20
N ARG A 374 38.09 -2.24 2.35
CA ARG A 374 38.25 -2.17 0.88
C ARG A 374 37.94 -0.77 0.40
N ASP A 375 38.74 -0.23 -0.52
CA ASP A 375 38.60 1.14 -1.05
C ASP A 375 38.50 2.23 0.04
N PHE A 376 39.27 2.10 1.13
CA PHE A 376 39.24 3.01 2.29
C PHE A 376 39.41 4.51 1.92
N GLU A 377 40.06 4.83 0.80
CA GLU A 377 40.16 6.21 0.30
C GLU A 377 38.82 6.78 -0.15
N ARG A 378 38.00 5.96 -0.82
CA ARG A 378 36.64 6.32 -1.23
C ARG A 378 35.78 6.57 -0.01
N LEU A 379 35.84 5.67 0.98
CA LEU A 379 35.13 5.81 2.25
C LEU A 379 35.53 7.11 2.98
N ALA A 380 36.83 7.36 3.14
CA ALA A 380 37.33 8.57 3.80
C ALA A 380 36.83 9.86 3.11
N ASN A 381 36.83 9.87 1.77
CA ASN A 381 36.35 10.99 0.98
C ASN A 381 34.82 11.12 1.02
N ALA A 382 34.08 10.01 1.12
CA ALA A 382 32.62 10.02 1.26
C ALA A 382 32.18 10.65 2.59
N ILE A 383 32.86 10.30 3.70
CA ILE A 383 32.60 10.85 5.03
C ILE A 383 32.95 12.35 5.05
N ARG A 384 34.16 12.74 4.62
CA ARG A 384 34.57 14.16 4.61
C ARG A 384 33.63 15.07 3.83
N ARG A 385 33.15 14.60 2.67
CA ARG A 385 32.19 15.34 1.85
C ARG A 385 30.88 15.59 2.59
N ARG A 386 30.38 14.61 3.35
CA ARG A 386 29.12 14.69 4.12
C ARG A 386 29.25 15.54 5.38
N CYS A 387 30.43 15.54 6.00
CA CYS A 387 30.73 16.38 7.15
C CYS A 387 31.11 17.83 6.77
N GLY A 388 31.10 18.20 5.48
CA GLY A 388 31.52 19.53 5.01
C GLY A 388 33.00 19.85 5.25
N MET A 389 33.85 18.84 5.45
CA MET A 389 35.27 19.01 5.77
C MET A 389 36.09 19.28 4.51
N THR A 390 36.74 20.45 4.41
CA THR A 390 37.71 20.77 3.35
C THR A 390 39.04 20.00 3.54
N ALA A 391 39.75 19.73 2.45
CA ALA A 391 40.87 18.79 2.42
C ALA A 391 42.16 19.27 3.16
N SER A 392 42.25 19.00 4.46
CA SER A 392 43.44 18.98 5.36
C SER A 392 44.28 20.27 5.51
N PRO A 393 44.93 20.45 6.68
CA PRO A 393 46.32 19.98 6.80
C PRO A 393 46.48 18.85 7.82
N GLN A 394 47.43 17.96 7.54
CA GLN A 394 47.87 16.90 8.43
C GLN A 394 48.57 17.49 9.65
N GLY A 395 48.11 17.14 10.84
CA GLY A 395 48.90 17.27 12.07
C GLY A 395 48.21 18.01 13.21
N GLU A 396 47.21 17.40 13.84
CA GLU A 396 46.84 17.80 15.21
C GLU A 396 46.16 16.73 16.09
N CYS A 397 45.70 15.55 15.61
CA CYS A 397 45.15 14.53 16.52
C CYS A 397 46.14 13.45 17.01
N GLN A 398 47.44 13.53 16.65
CA GLN A 398 48.44 12.55 17.12
C GLN A 398 48.65 12.57 18.65
N ASN A 399 48.18 13.61 19.35
CA ASN A 399 48.29 13.73 20.81
C ASN A 399 47.06 13.19 21.58
N LEU A 400 45.99 12.74 20.91
CA LEU A 400 44.76 12.31 21.59
C LEU A 400 44.69 10.81 21.92
N ILE A 401 45.71 10.02 21.58
CA ILE A 401 45.74 8.57 21.85
C ILE A 401 46.29 8.25 23.26
N ASN A 402 46.86 9.22 23.99
CA ASN A 402 47.64 8.93 25.21
C ASN A 402 47.07 9.46 26.55
N HIS A 403 45.88 10.07 26.61
CA HIS A 403 45.29 10.44 27.91
C HIS A 403 43.76 10.33 27.88
N PHE A 404 43.24 9.27 28.49
CA PHE A 404 41.82 9.03 28.74
C PHE A 404 41.51 9.37 30.21
N GLU A 405 40.99 10.57 30.46
CA GLU A 405 40.24 10.91 31.67
C GLU A 405 39.00 11.71 31.24
N ASP A 406 37.82 11.15 31.53
CA ASP A 406 36.50 11.73 31.22
C ASP A 406 36.19 12.88 32.18
N ASN A 407 35.77 14.04 31.64
CA ASN A 407 35.17 15.12 32.43
C ASN A 407 33.71 15.34 31.95
N PRO A 408 32.69 15.20 32.81
CA PRO A 408 31.28 15.09 32.39
C PRO A 408 30.55 16.40 32.04
N GLU A 409 31.18 17.57 32.05
CA GLU A 409 30.47 18.86 31.93
C GLU A 409 30.25 19.41 30.50
N GLU A 410 30.81 18.78 29.45
CA GLU A 410 30.79 19.37 28.10
C GLU A 410 29.62 18.94 27.19
N VAL A 411 28.75 18.02 27.62
CA VAL A 411 27.61 17.54 26.79
C VAL A 411 26.36 18.42 26.93
N ALA A 412 26.34 19.38 27.87
CA ALA A 412 25.18 20.22 28.17
C ALA A 412 25.10 21.56 27.41
N LEU A 413 26.10 21.91 26.58
CA LEU A 413 26.19 23.24 25.97
C LEU A 413 26.11 23.22 24.44
N MET A 414 24.94 22.85 23.92
CA MET A 414 24.48 23.32 22.60
C MET A 414 22.96 23.57 22.61
N VAL A 415 22.54 24.52 23.44
CA VAL A 415 21.26 25.21 23.25
C VAL A 415 21.59 26.67 23.01
N GLY A 416 21.48 27.11 21.76
CA GLY A 416 21.47 28.54 21.46
C GLY A 416 20.26 29.15 22.15
N GLN A 417 20.47 29.85 23.26
CA GLN A 417 19.44 30.65 23.91
C GLN A 417 19.01 31.76 22.96
N LYS A 418 17.89 31.54 22.27
CA LYS A 418 17.04 32.59 21.73
C LYS A 418 15.74 32.49 22.52
N ASP A 419 15.34 33.59 23.16
CA ASP A 419 14.28 33.69 24.16
C ASP A 419 13.09 32.74 23.93
N SER A 420 13.02 31.65 24.71
CA SER A 420 11.88 30.71 24.68
C SER A 420 10.68 31.32 25.40
N SER A 421 9.49 31.10 24.87
CA SER A 421 8.24 31.51 25.50
C SER A 421 8.12 30.93 26.92
N LYS A 422 7.55 31.69 27.87
CA LYS A 422 7.41 31.34 29.29
C LYS A 422 6.50 30.12 29.59
N ALA A 423 6.10 29.34 28.58
CA ALA A 423 5.00 28.38 28.66
C ALA A 423 5.42 26.89 28.62
N VAL A 424 6.66 26.57 28.21
CA VAL A 424 7.15 25.19 28.05
C VAL A 424 7.91 24.74 29.30
N SER A 425 7.60 23.55 29.82
CA SER A 425 8.33 22.99 30.97
C SER A 425 9.75 22.58 30.57
N THR A 426 10.75 23.11 31.26
CA THR A 426 12.18 22.81 31.03
C THR A 426 12.69 21.60 31.82
N GLU A 427 11.86 21.02 32.70
CA GLU A 427 12.18 19.87 33.54
C GLU A 427 11.13 18.76 33.34
N ALA A 428 11.54 17.51 33.59
CA ALA A 428 10.65 16.35 33.58
C ALA A 428 9.68 16.41 34.77
N LEU A 429 8.44 15.94 34.60
CA LEU A 429 7.41 16.09 35.64
C LEU A 429 7.76 15.32 36.93
N MET A 430 8.49 14.21 36.85
CA MET A 430 8.94 13.51 38.06
C MET A 430 9.85 14.36 38.94
N THR A 431 10.72 15.19 38.36
CA THR A 431 11.60 16.08 39.11
C THR A 431 10.80 17.18 39.85
N VAL A 432 9.69 17.62 39.25
CA VAL A 432 8.83 18.68 39.80
C VAL A 432 7.90 18.15 40.89
N PHE A 433 7.29 16.98 40.68
CA PHE A 433 6.26 16.43 41.57
C PHE A 433 6.80 15.44 42.61
N HIS A 434 8.04 14.94 42.43
CA HIS A 434 8.72 14.03 43.36
C HIS A 434 10.21 14.39 43.50
N PRO A 435 10.56 15.55 44.10
CA PRO A 435 11.96 15.87 44.37
C PRO A 435 12.55 14.85 45.34
N GLN A 436 13.66 14.22 44.96
CA GLN A 436 14.33 13.21 45.78
C GLN A 436 14.91 13.86 47.06
N ASP A 437 14.43 13.45 48.25
CA ASP A 437 15.00 13.84 49.53
C ASP A 437 16.38 13.20 49.74
N THR A 438 17.43 13.88 49.26
CA THR A 438 18.83 13.43 49.29
C THR A 438 19.42 13.21 50.69
N GLU A 439 18.73 13.63 51.76
CA GLU A 439 19.25 13.57 53.13
C GLU A 439 18.92 12.27 53.89
N ASN A 440 18.00 11.42 53.39
CA ASN A 440 17.66 10.11 54.00
C ASN A 440 17.65 8.99 52.95
N LEU A 441 18.79 8.32 52.75
CA LEU A 441 18.92 7.19 51.82
C LEU A 441 18.21 5.94 52.38
N ASP A 442 16.99 5.68 51.93
CA ASP A 442 16.34 4.39 52.15
C ASP A 442 17.01 3.26 51.32
N PRO A 443 16.75 1.97 51.60
CA PRO A 443 17.32 0.85 50.85
C PRO A 443 16.96 0.83 49.34
N LYS A 444 15.85 1.45 48.93
CA LYS A 444 15.40 1.52 47.53
C LYS A 444 16.17 2.60 46.76
N MET A 445 16.37 3.77 47.36
CA MET A 445 17.22 4.84 46.85
C MET A 445 18.67 4.37 46.70
N LEU A 446 19.17 3.54 47.64
CA LEU A 446 20.50 2.94 47.50
C LEU A 446 20.59 2.01 46.28
N LYS A 447 19.57 1.17 46.03
CA LYS A 447 19.52 0.34 44.82
C LYS A 447 19.50 1.19 43.54
N GLU A 448 18.75 2.28 43.55
CA GLU A 448 18.70 3.21 42.42
C GLU A 448 20.08 3.82 42.13
N LYS A 449 20.79 4.25 43.18
CA LYS A 449 22.19 4.69 43.07
C LYS A 449 23.13 3.59 42.57
N MET A 450 22.93 2.33 42.96
CA MET A 450 23.72 1.21 42.44
C MET A 450 23.47 0.97 40.94
N LYS A 451 22.23 1.13 40.47
CA LYS A 451 21.92 1.07 39.04
C LYS A 451 22.61 2.22 38.30
N GLU A 452 22.54 3.46 38.81
CA GLU A 452 23.26 4.62 38.25
C GLU A 452 24.77 4.35 38.13
N GLN A 453 25.40 3.82 39.19
CA GLN A 453 26.82 3.47 39.16
C GLN A 453 27.15 2.38 38.13
N SER A 454 26.27 1.39 37.96
CA SER A 454 26.43 0.35 36.94
C SER A 454 26.40 0.94 35.53
N TRP A 455 25.51 1.92 35.29
CA TRP A 455 25.46 2.67 34.03
C TRP A 455 26.68 3.58 33.84
N ASN A 456 27.18 4.23 34.89
CA ASN A 456 28.41 5.04 34.80
C ASN A 456 29.64 4.19 34.43
N ILE A 457 29.76 2.99 35.02
CA ILE A 457 30.79 2.02 34.63
C ILE A 457 30.61 1.64 33.16
N HIS A 458 29.37 1.34 32.73
CA HIS A 458 29.07 1.07 31.33
C HIS A 458 29.46 2.25 30.42
N PHE A 459 29.16 3.48 30.78
CA PHE A 459 29.52 4.66 29.99
C PHE A 459 31.04 4.83 29.87
N SER A 460 31.80 4.55 30.93
CA SER A 460 33.26 4.59 30.88
C SER A 460 33.85 3.55 29.90
N GLU A 461 33.26 2.36 29.83
CA GLU A 461 33.73 1.27 28.95
C GLU A 461 33.21 1.40 27.51
N TYR A 462 31.90 1.57 27.33
CA TYR A 462 31.19 1.48 26.05
C TYR A 462 30.86 2.86 25.46
N GLY A 463 30.94 3.93 26.25
CA GLY A 463 30.58 5.29 25.85
C GLY A 463 29.21 5.73 26.26
N ARG A 464 28.97 7.03 26.09
CA ARG A 464 27.70 7.69 26.38
C ARG A 464 27.26 8.52 25.17
N GLY A 465 25.95 8.71 25.03
CA GLY A 465 25.36 9.44 23.92
C GLY A 465 25.48 8.72 22.58
N THR A 466 25.49 9.48 21.49
CA THR A 466 25.38 8.97 20.10
C THR A 466 26.57 8.13 19.63
N SER A 467 27.68 8.11 20.37
CA SER A 467 28.86 7.27 20.06
C SER A 467 28.96 6.01 20.93
N MET A 468 27.94 5.71 21.73
CA MET A 468 27.90 4.52 22.58
C MET A 468 27.88 3.24 21.74
N PHE A 469 28.66 2.25 22.16
CA PHE A 469 28.65 0.91 21.60
C PHE A 469 27.47 0.13 22.19
N CYS A 470 26.47 -0.19 21.38
CA CYS A 470 25.35 -1.02 21.81
C CYS A 470 25.77 -2.50 21.75
N THR A 471 25.65 -3.19 22.89
CA THR A 471 26.11 -4.57 23.06
C THR A 471 25.11 -5.42 23.85
N LYS A 472 25.39 -6.72 23.99
CA LYS A 472 24.65 -7.59 24.90
C LYS A 472 24.65 -7.07 26.35
N LYS A 473 25.77 -6.49 26.83
CA LYS A 473 25.83 -5.91 28.18
C LYS A 473 24.92 -4.70 28.34
N THR A 474 24.75 -3.90 27.28
CA THR A 474 23.78 -2.78 27.27
C THR A 474 22.37 -3.33 27.49
N ARG A 475 21.99 -4.40 26.76
CA ARG A 475 20.71 -5.09 26.96
C ARG A 475 20.56 -5.65 28.38
N ASP A 476 21.59 -6.29 28.93
CA ASP A 476 21.55 -6.87 30.27
C ASP A 476 21.28 -5.81 31.36
N LEU A 477 21.78 -4.57 31.17
CA LEU A 477 21.48 -3.45 32.08
C LEU A 477 20.03 -2.97 31.94
N ILE A 478 19.52 -2.92 30.72
CA ILE A 478 18.14 -2.49 30.42
C ILE A 478 17.13 -3.49 31.00
N VAL A 479 17.39 -4.79 30.85
CA VAL A 479 16.55 -5.86 31.43
C VAL A 479 16.48 -5.78 32.96
N ARG A 480 17.51 -5.24 33.63
CA ARG A 480 17.52 -4.98 35.08
C ARG A 480 16.82 -3.68 35.48
N GLY A 481 16.35 -2.90 34.51
CA GLY A 481 15.71 -1.60 34.68
C GLY A 481 16.69 -0.42 34.61
N ILE A 482 16.27 0.63 33.92
CA ILE A 482 17.01 1.89 33.81
C ILE A 482 16.73 2.76 35.04
N PRO A 483 17.75 3.43 35.63
CA PRO A 483 17.53 4.41 36.70
C PRO A 483 16.62 5.55 36.24
N GLU A 484 15.73 6.03 37.12
CA GLU A 484 14.80 7.14 36.84
C GLU A 484 15.49 8.35 36.23
N ALA A 485 16.65 8.74 36.78
CA ALA A 485 17.43 9.90 36.31
C ALA A 485 18.02 9.74 34.90
N LEU A 486 18.13 8.51 34.38
CA LEU A 486 18.71 8.22 33.08
C LEU A 486 17.68 7.86 32.01
N ARG A 487 16.41 7.64 32.38
CA ARG A 487 15.36 7.21 31.43
C ARG A 487 15.18 8.18 30.28
N GLY A 488 14.96 9.47 30.55
CA GLY A 488 14.79 10.49 29.50
C GLY A 488 15.93 10.50 28.49
N GLU A 489 17.18 10.49 28.97
CA GLU A 489 18.37 10.47 28.12
C GLU A 489 18.47 9.18 27.28
N LEU A 490 18.32 8.02 27.91
CA LEU A 490 18.49 6.73 27.24
C LEU A 490 17.35 6.43 26.28
N TRP A 491 16.11 6.81 26.61
CA TRP A 491 14.97 6.72 25.68
C TRP A 491 15.20 7.61 24.46
N MET A 492 15.68 8.85 24.65
CA MET A 492 16.02 9.75 23.53
C MET A 492 17.14 9.18 22.66
N LEU A 493 18.11 8.51 23.26
CA LEU A 493 19.22 7.87 22.55
C LEU A 493 18.76 6.64 21.76
N PHE A 494 18.09 5.68 22.39
CA PHE A 494 17.71 4.40 21.77
C PHE A 494 16.56 4.54 20.75
N SER A 495 15.69 5.53 20.94
CA SER A 495 14.69 5.91 19.94
C SER A 495 15.29 6.75 18.82
N GLY A 496 16.54 7.22 18.90
CA GLY A 496 17.12 8.16 17.95
C GLY A 496 16.50 9.56 17.93
N ALA A 497 15.49 9.84 18.77
CA ALA A 497 14.80 11.13 18.88
C ALA A 497 15.75 12.29 19.23
N VAL A 498 16.86 11.99 19.93
CA VAL A 498 17.95 12.97 20.17
C VAL A 498 18.49 13.57 18.86
N ASN A 499 18.48 12.81 17.78
CA ASN A 499 18.95 13.27 16.48
C ASN A 499 17.93 14.14 15.77
N ASP A 500 16.66 13.76 15.82
CA ASP A 500 15.54 14.48 15.20
C ASP A 500 15.37 15.86 15.86
N MET A 501 15.47 15.92 17.19
CA MET A 501 15.45 17.18 17.94
C MET A 501 16.64 18.07 17.57
N ALA A 502 17.85 17.51 17.52
CA ALA A 502 19.06 18.29 17.24
C ALA A 502 19.11 18.86 15.81
N THR A 503 18.45 18.20 14.84
CA THR A 503 18.36 18.68 13.45
C THR A 503 17.22 19.68 13.24
N ASN A 504 16.29 19.82 14.19
CA ASN A 504 15.15 20.71 14.10
C ASN A 504 15.06 21.71 15.30
N PRO A 505 16.07 22.58 15.52
CA PRO A 505 16.03 23.53 16.65
C PRO A 505 14.83 24.49 16.57
N GLY A 506 14.06 24.60 17.66
CA GLY A 506 12.92 25.51 17.77
C GLY A 506 11.61 25.01 17.16
N TYR A 507 11.63 23.88 16.46
CA TYR A 507 10.49 23.34 15.74
C TYR A 507 9.28 23.04 16.64
N TYR A 508 9.50 22.45 17.82
CA TYR A 508 8.40 22.18 18.76
C TYR A 508 7.72 23.45 19.24
N SER A 509 8.50 24.48 19.61
CA SER A 509 7.94 25.76 20.05
C SER A 509 7.09 26.42 18.96
N GLU A 510 7.55 26.40 17.71
CA GLU A 510 6.78 26.89 16.56
C GLU A 510 5.46 26.13 16.36
N LEU A 511 5.46 24.80 16.51
CA LEU A 511 4.24 23.98 16.40
C LEU A 511 3.24 24.27 17.52
N VAL A 512 3.72 24.45 18.76
CA VAL A 512 2.86 24.80 19.89
C VAL A 512 2.16 26.14 19.60
N ASP A 513 2.92 27.15 19.16
CA ASP A 513 2.38 28.47 18.85
C ASP A 513 1.36 28.42 17.69
N GLN A 514 1.59 27.59 16.67
CA GLN A 514 0.69 27.44 15.51
C GLN A 514 -0.57 26.61 15.81
N SER A 515 -0.47 25.63 16.70
CA SER A 515 -1.57 24.71 17.02
C SER A 515 -2.51 25.24 18.11
N LEU A 516 -2.04 26.19 18.93
CA LEU A 516 -2.84 26.86 19.95
C LEU A 516 -4.13 27.47 19.36
N GLY A 517 -5.27 27.07 19.91
CA GLY A 517 -6.59 27.60 19.53
C GLY A 517 -7.20 26.99 18.25
N THR A 518 -6.55 25.98 17.65
CA THR A 518 -7.15 25.22 16.56
C THR A 518 -8.22 24.25 17.09
N SER A 519 -9.40 24.20 16.45
CA SER A 519 -10.46 23.22 16.76
C SER A 519 -10.53 22.18 15.64
N THR A 520 -10.21 20.94 15.99
CA THR A 520 -10.14 19.75 15.15
C THR A 520 -10.79 18.57 15.88
N LEU A 521 -11.18 17.53 15.14
CA LEU A 521 -11.64 16.28 15.77
C LEU A 521 -10.58 15.75 16.77
N ALA A 522 -9.30 15.78 16.37
CA ALA A 522 -8.19 15.36 17.21
C ALA A 522 -8.09 16.19 18.51
N THR A 523 -8.23 17.51 18.45
CA THR A 523 -8.19 18.35 19.67
C THR A 523 -9.39 18.09 20.59
N ASP A 524 -10.57 17.84 20.03
CA ASP A 524 -11.77 17.52 20.82
C ASP A 524 -11.65 16.14 21.50
N GLU A 525 -11.06 15.17 20.81
CA GLU A 525 -10.73 13.85 21.36
C GLU A 525 -9.63 13.93 22.42
N ILE A 526 -8.60 14.75 22.20
CA ILE A 526 -7.56 15.02 23.19
C ILE A 526 -8.19 15.58 24.46
N GLU A 527 -9.00 16.65 24.39
CA GLU A 527 -9.61 17.26 25.59
C GLU A 527 -10.44 16.28 26.41
N ARG A 528 -11.18 15.38 25.74
CA ARG A 528 -11.93 14.30 26.42
C ARG A 528 -11.03 13.32 27.15
N ASP A 529 -9.80 13.14 26.69
CA ASP A 529 -8.87 12.11 27.13
C ASP A 529 -7.88 12.59 28.19
N LEU A 530 -7.59 13.89 28.24
CA LEU A 530 -6.59 14.46 29.15
C LEU A 530 -6.80 14.03 30.61
N HIS A 531 -8.02 14.16 31.14
CA HIS A 531 -8.32 13.88 32.55
C HIS A 531 -8.44 12.39 32.90
N ARG A 532 -8.50 11.50 31.90
CA ARG A 532 -8.44 10.04 32.11
C ARG A 532 -7.02 9.46 31.92
N SER A 533 -6.01 10.31 31.76
CA SER A 533 -4.62 9.90 31.50
C SER A 533 -3.84 9.74 32.81
N LEU A 534 -3.52 8.51 33.20
CA LEU A 534 -2.88 8.17 34.50
C LEU A 534 -3.53 8.94 35.68
N PRO A 535 -4.85 8.80 35.90
CA PRO A 535 -5.62 9.66 36.81
C PRO A 535 -5.16 9.58 38.27
N GLU A 536 -4.44 8.53 38.64
CA GLU A 536 -3.90 8.31 39.98
C GLU A 536 -2.57 9.05 40.23
N HIS A 537 -1.86 9.47 39.17
CA HIS A 537 -0.55 10.09 39.31
C HIS A 537 -0.66 11.61 39.59
N PRO A 538 0.00 12.15 40.64
CA PRO A 538 -0.14 13.56 41.04
C PRO A 538 0.12 14.58 39.93
N ALA A 539 1.08 14.30 39.04
CA ALA A 539 1.41 15.19 37.91
C ALA A 539 0.20 15.47 37.00
N PHE A 540 -0.67 14.48 36.77
CA PHE A 540 -1.85 14.60 35.89
C PHE A 540 -3.14 14.96 36.64
N GLN A 541 -3.04 15.20 37.95
CA GLN A 541 -4.08 15.88 38.74
C GLN A 541 -3.80 17.39 38.83
N SER A 542 -2.70 17.87 38.24
CA SER A 542 -2.29 19.27 38.22
C SER A 542 -2.53 19.93 36.86
N ASP A 543 -2.83 21.23 36.86
CA ASP A 543 -2.95 22.00 35.62
C ASP A 543 -1.65 22.03 34.82
N THR A 544 -0.50 21.92 35.48
CA THR A 544 0.83 21.94 34.83
C THR A 544 1.01 20.70 33.96
N GLY A 545 0.82 19.50 34.51
CA GLY A 545 0.96 18.25 33.77
C GLY A 545 -0.09 18.08 32.69
N ILE A 546 -1.36 18.43 32.98
CA ILE A 546 -2.45 18.40 31.99
C ILE A 546 -2.18 19.39 30.84
N SER A 547 -1.64 20.57 31.13
CA SER A 547 -1.30 21.55 30.07
C SER A 547 -0.13 21.11 29.21
N ALA A 548 0.90 20.48 29.80
CA ALA A 548 2.01 19.90 29.05
C ALA A 548 1.53 18.75 28.13
N LEU A 549 0.70 17.85 28.66
CA LEU A 549 0.11 16.75 27.90
C LEU A 549 -0.73 17.27 26.71
N ARG A 550 -1.58 18.27 26.96
CA ARG A 550 -2.36 18.95 25.91
C ARG A 550 -1.47 19.51 24.81
N ARG A 551 -0.41 20.24 25.16
CA ARG A 551 0.49 20.87 24.17
C ARG A 551 1.23 19.83 23.33
N VAL A 552 1.78 18.79 23.95
CA VAL A 552 2.50 17.73 23.21
C VAL A 552 1.57 17.00 22.24
N LEU A 553 0.42 16.54 22.70
CA LEU A 553 -0.54 15.82 21.86
C LEU A 553 -1.09 16.70 20.72
N THR A 554 -1.40 17.95 21.01
CA THR A 554 -1.93 18.90 20.03
C THR A 554 -0.87 19.29 18.99
N ALA A 555 0.37 19.53 19.43
CA ALA A 555 1.49 19.81 18.53
C ALA A 555 1.79 18.61 17.62
N TYR A 556 1.71 17.39 18.14
CA TYR A 556 1.88 16.18 17.32
C TYR A 556 0.74 16.03 16.30
N ALA A 557 -0.52 16.14 16.72
CA ALA A 557 -1.68 16.05 15.83
C ALA A 557 -1.64 17.11 14.72
N TYR A 558 -1.09 18.30 15.01
CA TYR A 558 -0.86 19.35 14.03
C TYR A 558 0.29 19.02 13.07
N ARG A 559 1.41 18.49 13.58
CA ARG A 559 2.56 18.06 12.78
C ARG A 559 2.16 17.01 11.75
N ASN A 560 1.42 16.01 12.18
CA ASN A 560 1.05 14.87 11.36
C ASN A 560 -0.47 14.70 11.38
N PRO A 561 -1.23 15.49 10.60
CA PRO A 561 -2.69 15.43 10.60
C PRO A 561 -3.25 14.12 10.00
N LYS A 562 -2.40 13.31 9.33
CA LYS A 562 -2.78 12.00 8.81
C LYS A 562 -3.01 11.02 9.97
N ILE A 563 -2.04 10.94 10.88
CA ILE A 563 -2.18 10.18 12.14
C ILE A 563 -3.16 10.91 13.07
N GLY A 564 -2.98 12.22 13.23
CA GLY A 564 -3.79 13.04 14.13
C GLY A 564 -3.61 12.61 15.58
N TYR A 565 -4.71 12.15 16.18
CA TYR A 565 -4.72 11.63 17.54
C TYR A 565 -5.42 10.26 17.55
N CYS A 566 -4.75 9.27 18.14
CA CYS A 566 -5.31 7.95 18.42
C CYS A 566 -5.43 7.78 19.92
N GLN A 567 -6.59 7.28 20.37
CA GLN A 567 -6.77 6.85 21.75
C GLN A 567 -5.67 5.83 22.10
N ALA A 568 -5.02 6.02 23.26
CA ALA A 568 -3.77 5.40 23.74
C ALA A 568 -2.56 6.34 23.71
N MET A 569 -2.49 7.29 22.78
CA MET A 569 -1.37 8.24 22.72
C MET A 569 -1.27 9.11 23.98
N ASN A 570 -2.41 9.44 24.59
CA ASN A 570 -2.45 10.17 25.86
C ASN A 570 -1.76 9.40 27.00
N ILE A 571 -2.00 8.09 27.09
CA ILE A 571 -1.39 7.23 28.12
C ILE A 571 0.12 7.14 27.91
N LEU A 572 0.56 6.91 26.67
CA LEU A 572 1.98 6.88 26.34
C LEU A 572 2.66 8.21 26.63
N THR A 573 2.10 9.31 26.14
CA THR A 573 2.67 10.67 26.29
C THR A 573 2.74 11.08 27.76
N SER A 574 1.76 10.69 28.57
CA SER A 574 1.82 10.89 30.02
C SER A 574 3.07 10.25 30.63
N VAL A 575 3.40 9.00 30.29
CA VAL A 575 4.62 8.35 30.80
C VAL A 575 5.89 9.02 30.26
N LEU A 576 5.91 9.45 29.00
CA LEU A 576 7.06 10.17 28.43
C LEU A 576 7.33 11.48 29.18
N LEU A 577 6.28 12.25 29.48
CA LEU A 577 6.39 13.51 30.24
C LEU A 577 6.83 13.34 31.70
N LEU A 578 6.68 12.14 32.27
CA LEU A 578 7.21 11.86 33.61
C LEU A 578 8.74 11.87 33.62
N TYR A 579 9.39 11.34 32.58
CA TYR A 579 10.84 11.08 32.58
C TYR A 579 11.66 11.92 31.59
N ALA A 580 10.99 12.60 30.65
CA ALA A 580 11.62 13.48 29.67
C ALA A 580 11.08 14.91 29.81
N LYS A 581 11.86 15.89 29.33
CA LYS A 581 11.36 17.27 29.21
C LYS A 581 10.23 17.34 28.19
N GLU A 582 9.47 18.43 28.19
CA GLU A 582 8.29 18.57 27.33
C GLU A 582 8.61 18.41 25.83
N GLU A 583 9.66 19.09 25.33
CA GLU A 583 10.11 18.95 23.94
C GLU A 583 10.70 17.55 23.65
N GLU A 584 11.45 16.98 24.59
CA GLU A 584 12.00 15.62 24.47
C GLU A 584 10.87 14.59 24.37
N ALA A 585 9.81 14.72 25.18
CA ALA A 585 8.63 13.87 25.14
C ALA A 585 7.88 13.99 23.80
N PHE A 586 7.82 15.18 23.20
CA PHE A 586 7.29 15.35 21.85
C PHE A 586 8.10 14.56 20.81
N TRP A 587 9.43 14.65 20.84
CA TRP A 587 10.28 13.91 19.89
C TRP A 587 10.26 12.40 20.14
N LEU A 588 10.13 11.96 21.39
CA LEU A 588 9.88 10.55 21.71
C LEU A 588 8.55 10.07 21.13
N LEU A 589 7.48 10.85 21.26
CA LEU A 589 6.19 10.52 20.66
C LEU A 589 6.29 10.43 19.13
N VAL A 590 7.00 11.37 18.48
CA VAL A 590 7.29 11.31 17.04
C VAL A 590 8.04 10.02 16.68
N ALA A 591 9.10 9.68 17.40
CA ALA A 591 9.85 8.46 17.15
C ALA A 591 9.00 7.20 17.33
N VAL A 592 8.15 7.15 18.36
CA VAL A 592 7.27 6.01 18.60
C VAL A 592 6.25 5.86 17.48
N CYS A 593 5.51 6.91 17.17
CA CYS A 593 4.40 6.84 16.22
C CYS A 593 4.85 6.73 14.75
N GLU A 594 5.94 7.38 14.35
CA GLU A 594 6.35 7.46 12.93
C GLU A 594 7.42 6.41 12.54
N ARG A 595 8.15 5.86 13.51
CA ARG A 595 9.34 5.03 13.24
C ARG A 595 9.40 3.70 13.99
N MET A 596 9.09 3.67 15.29
CA MET A 596 9.17 2.42 16.08
C MET A 596 7.91 1.56 15.97
N LEU A 597 6.74 2.19 15.86
CA LEU A 597 5.43 1.55 15.70
C LEU A 597 4.69 2.11 14.48
N PRO A 598 5.23 1.93 13.26
CA PRO A 598 4.57 2.42 12.06
C PRO A 598 3.18 1.79 11.92
N ASP A 599 2.21 2.59 11.46
CA ASP A 599 0.81 2.22 11.25
C ASP A 599 0.01 1.85 12.51
N TYR A 600 0.54 2.02 13.72
CA TYR A 600 -0.17 1.69 14.97
C TYR A 600 -1.30 2.65 15.31
N PHE A 601 -1.03 3.94 15.12
CA PHE A 601 -1.89 5.03 15.60
C PHE A 601 -2.65 5.70 14.45
N ASN A 602 -2.63 5.12 13.25
CA ASN A 602 -3.49 5.57 12.16
C ASN A 602 -4.95 5.12 12.42
N ARG A 603 -5.91 5.67 11.66
CA ARG A 603 -7.36 5.41 11.89
C ARG A 603 -7.76 3.92 11.82
N ARG A 604 -7.04 3.13 11.02
CA ARG A 604 -7.30 1.69 10.83
C ARG A 604 -6.44 0.80 11.73
N ILE A 605 -5.56 1.39 12.55
CA ILE A 605 -4.62 0.73 13.48
C ILE A 605 -3.91 -0.49 12.86
N ILE A 606 -3.56 -0.39 11.57
CA ILE A 606 -3.10 -1.54 10.75
C ILE A 606 -1.87 -2.20 11.37
N GLY A 607 -0.90 -1.40 11.82
CA GLY A 607 0.33 -1.91 12.43
C GLY A 607 0.07 -2.72 13.69
N ALA A 608 -0.87 -2.27 14.54
CA ALA A 608 -1.23 -2.98 15.77
C ALA A 608 -1.93 -4.31 15.48
N LEU A 609 -2.86 -4.32 14.50
CA LEU A 609 -3.53 -5.55 14.05
C LEU A 609 -2.56 -6.52 13.38
N VAL A 610 -1.52 -6.02 12.69
CA VAL A 610 -0.45 -6.86 12.14
C VAL A 610 0.33 -7.55 13.25
N ASP A 611 0.75 -6.83 14.29
CA ASP A 611 1.46 -7.47 15.39
C ASP A 611 0.57 -8.36 16.26
N GLN A 612 -0.74 -8.11 16.29
CA GLN A 612 -1.73 -9.02 16.86
C GLN A 612 -1.74 -10.36 16.09
N ALA A 613 -1.75 -10.34 14.76
CA ALA A 613 -1.66 -11.54 13.93
C ALA A 613 -0.30 -12.25 14.07
N VAL A 614 0.80 -11.48 14.18
CA VAL A 614 2.14 -12.01 14.48
C VAL A 614 2.14 -12.70 15.85
N PHE A 615 1.54 -12.07 16.86
CA PHE A 615 1.44 -12.62 18.21
C PHE A 615 0.64 -13.92 18.23
N GLU A 616 -0.47 -13.99 17.50
CA GLU A 616 -1.26 -15.21 17.34
C GLU A 616 -0.41 -16.36 16.75
N GLU A 617 0.44 -16.07 15.79
CA GLU A 617 1.36 -17.05 15.23
C GLU A 617 2.44 -17.48 16.22
N LEU A 618 2.99 -16.55 16.99
CA LEU A 618 3.94 -16.86 18.06
C LEU A 618 3.29 -17.73 19.16
N ILE A 619 2.02 -17.49 19.51
CA ILE A 619 1.26 -18.35 20.44
C ILE A 619 1.16 -19.76 19.87
N ARG A 620 0.81 -19.93 18.59
CA ARG A 620 0.76 -21.26 17.94
C ARG A 620 2.11 -21.96 17.92
N MET A 621 3.21 -21.21 17.78
CA MET A 621 4.56 -21.77 17.72
C MET A 621 5.12 -22.15 19.10
N HIS A 622 4.88 -21.32 20.12
CA HIS A 622 5.55 -21.44 21.40
C HIS A 622 4.66 -21.97 22.53
N LEU A 623 3.34 -21.75 22.45
CA LEU A 623 2.36 -22.11 23.49
C LEU A 623 1.38 -23.18 22.98
N THR A 624 1.90 -24.28 22.43
CA THR A 624 1.08 -25.31 21.75
C THR A 624 -0.03 -25.87 22.64
N GLN A 625 0.24 -26.06 23.94
CA GLN A 625 -0.73 -26.54 24.92
C GLN A 625 -1.97 -25.64 25.01
N LEU A 626 -1.77 -24.33 24.90
CA LEU A 626 -2.86 -23.36 24.91
C LEU A 626 -3.69 -23.49 23.63
N THR A 627 -3.04 -23.63 22.47
CA THR A 627 -3.71 -23.75 21.17
C THR A 627 -4.41 -25.09 20.94
N GLU A 628 -3.96 -26.16 21.62
CA GLU A 628 -4.62 -27.47 21.62
C GLU A 628 -5.95 -27.43 22.39
N HIS A 629 -6.05 -26.59 23.42
CA HIS A 629 -7.25 -26.45 24.25
C HIS A 629 -8.20 -25.34 23.76
N MET A 630 -7.62 -24.19 23.39
CA MET A 630 -8.30 -23.01 22.88
C MET A 630 -7.96 -22.83 21.40
N THR A 631 -8.71 -23.52 20.53
CA THR A 631 -8.47 -23.50 19.08
C THR A 631 -8.84 -22.16 18.43
N ASP A 632 -9.76 -21.41 19.04
CA ASP A 632 -10.09 -20.06 18.65
C ASP A 632 -9.20 -19.06 19.40
N LEU A 633 -8.28 -18.41 18.68
CA LEU A 633 -7.34 -17.45 19.24
C LEU A 633 -7.85 -16.01 19.18
N THR A 634 -9.08 -15.78 18.70
CA THR A 634 -9.68 -14.44 18.62
C THR A 634 -9.73 -13.74 19.98
N PHE A 635 -9.89 -14.50 21.07
CA PHE A 635 -9.77 -14.02 22.45
C PHE A 635 -8.42 -13.33 22.72
N PHE A 636 -7.30 -14.04 22.50
CA PHE A 636 -5.95 -13.51 22.72
C PHE A 636 -5.66 -12.32 21.82
N SER A 637 -6.14 -12.42 20.58
CA SER A 637 -6.14 -11.36 19.60
C SER A 637 -6.80 -10.08 20.15
N SER A 638 -8.02 -10.19 20.69
CA SER A 638 -8.78 -9.07 21.26
C SER A 638 -8.10 -8.44 22.48
N VAL A 639 -7.63 -9.26 23.42
CA VAL A 639 -7.01 -8.76 24.67
C VAL A 639 -5.65 -8.10 24.41
N SER A 640 -4.82 -8.68 23.54
CA SER A 640 -3.46 -8.20 23.25
C SER A 640 -3.42 -6.84 22.54
N LEU A 641 -4.49 -6.45 21.83
CA LEU A 641 -4.55 -5.14 21.16
C LEU A 641 -4.36 -3.98 22.15
N SER A 642 -4.97 -4.06 23.33
CA SER A 642 -4.83 -3.05 24.38
C SER A 642 -3.41 -3.00 24.96
N TRP A 643 -2.75 -4.16 25.07
CA TRP A 643 -1.38 -4.28 25.55
C TRP A 643 -0.42 -3.62 24.57
N PHE A 644 -0.61 -3.82 23.26
CA PHE A 644 0.30 -3.32 22.24
C PHE A 644 0.13 -1.82 22.00
N LEU A 645 -1.11 -1.32 21.94
CA LEU A 645 -1.37 0.12 21.74
C LEU A 645 -0.81 0.99 22.86
N THR A 646 -0.74 0.47 24.09
CA THR A 646 -0.27 1.22 25.27
C THR A 646 1.07 0.72 25.82
N LEU A 647 1.76 -0.21 25.14
CA LEU A 647 3.00 -0.83 25.63
C LEU A 647 2.88 -1.38 27.07
N PHE A 648 1.76 -2.04 27.35
CA PHE A 648 1.35 -2.55 28.67
C PHE A 648 1.09 -1.49 29.76
N ILE A 649 1.23 -0.19 29.47
CA ILE A 649 1.04 0.89 30.46
C ILE A 649 -0.37 0.89 31.04
N SER A 650 -1.40 0.55 30.25
CA SER A 650 -2.78 0.58 30.75
C SER A 650 -3.17 -0.62 31.62
N VAL A 651 -2.35 -1.68 31.65
CA VAL A 651 -2.66 -2.92 32.39
C VAL A 651 -1.68 -3.18 33.53
N LEU A 652 -0.45 -2.68 33.45
CA LEU A 652 0.55 -2.80 34.53
C LEU A 652 0.56 -1.56 35.42
N PRO A 653 0.87 -1.71 36.73
CA PRO A 653 1.23 -0.58 37.58
C PRO A 653 2.38 0.22 36.96
N ILE A 654 2.36 1.54 37.11
CA ILE A 654 3.30 2.45 36.42
C ILE A 654 4.76 2.11 36.71
N GLU A 655 5.08 1.74 37.96
CA GLU A 655 6.41 1.32 38.39
C GLU A 655 6.95 0.07 37.67
N SER A 656 6.05 -0.78 37.19
CA SER A 656 6.36 -1.98 36.42
C SER A 656 6.37 -1.68 34.93
N ALA A 657 5.39 -0.90 34.46
CA ALA A 657 5.26 -0.52 33.05
C ALA A 657 6.51 0.19 32.50
N VAL A 658 7.14 1.06 33.29
CA VAL A 658 8.35 1.79 32.85
C VAL A 658 9.53 0.89 32.52
N ASN A 659 9.68 -0.27 33.19
CA ASN A 659 10.70 -1.26 32.86
C ASN A 659 10.41 -1.96 31.52
N VAL A 660 9.13 -2.12 31.17
CA VAL A 660 8.71 -2.63 29.86
C VAL A 660 9.01 -1.60 28.77
N VAL A 661 8.74 -0.32 29.04
CA VAL A 661 9.06 0.79 28.14
C VAL A 661 10.57 0.92 27.92
N ASP A 662 11.39 0.73 28.97
CA ASP A 662 12.86 0.66 28.85
C ASP A 662 13.28 -0.39 27.81
N CYS A 663 12.69 -1.58 27.87
CA CYS A 663 12.95 -2.68 26.94
C CYS A 663 12.45 -2.37 25.52
N PHE A 664 11.27 -1.75 25.39
CA PHE A 664 10.71 -1.36 24.10
C PHE A 664 11.59 -0.34 23.36
N PHE A 665 12.07 0.70 24.04
CA PHE A 665 12.95 1.68 23.39
C PHE A 665 14.23 1.05 22.86
N TYR A 666 14.72 -0.03 23.49
CA TYR A 666 15.93 -0.73 23.05
C TYR A 666 15.69 -1.84 22.02
N ASP A 667 14.73 -2.75 22.21
CA ASP A 667 14.51 -3.92 21.35
C ASP A 667 13.25 -3.83 20.46
N GLY A 668 12.47 -2.75 20.59
CA GLY A 668 11.29 -2.46 19.77
C GLY A 668 10.10 -3.37 20.10
N ILE A 669 9.22 -3.57 19.11
CA ILE A 669 8.02 -4.40 19.27
C ILE A 669 8.32 -5.86 19.68
N LYS A 670 9.51 -6.36 19.32
CA LYS A 670 9.98 -7.68 19.72
C LYS A 670 9.91 -7.88 21.24
N ALA A 671 10.30 -6.89 22.03
CA ALA A 671 10.27 -6.98 23.50
C ALA A 671 8.84 -7.12 24.03
N ILE A 672 7.89 -6.42 23.42
CA ILE A 672 6.47 -6.45 23.78
C ILE A 672 5.84 -7.81 23.45
N LEU A 673 6.18 -8.38 22.30
CA LEU A 673 5.74 -9.73 21.90
C LEU A 673 6.30 -10.80 22.85
N GLN A 674 7.59 -10.73 23.20
CA GLN A 674 8.21 -11.65 24.17
C GLN A 674 7.54 -11.59 25.54
N LEU A 675 7.27 -10.37 26.02
CA LEU A 675 6.56 -10.17 27.28
C LEU A 675 5.13 -10.74 27.22
N GLY A 676 4.40 -10.49 26.13
CA GLY A 676 3.06 -11.06 25.93
C GLY A 676 3.06 -12.58 26.01
N LEU A 677 4.04 -13.25 25.39
CA LEU A 677 4.17 -14.71 25.46
C LEU A 677 4.43 -15.16 26.90
N ALA A 678 5.35 -14.50 27.61
CA ALA A 678 5.65 -14.82 29.01
C ALA A 678 4.43 -14.63 29.93
N VAL A 679 3.62 -13.60 29.70
CA VAL A 679 2.37 -13.37 30.46
C VAL A 679 1.37 -14.50 30.25
N LEU A 680 1.15 -14.93 29.00
CA LEU A 680 0.21 -16.03 28.71
C LEU A 680 0.70 -17.37 29.27
N ASP A 681 1.99 -17.61 29.14
CA ASP A 681 2.66 -18.81 29.61
C ASP A 681 2.65 -18.92 31.15
N TYR A 682 2.87 -17.81 31.86
CA TYR A 682 2.73 -17.76 33.32
C TYR A 682 1.32 -18.13 33.77
N ASN A 683 0.30 -17.74 32.99
CA ASN A 683 -1.11 -17.99 33.31
C ASN A 683 -1.68 -19.24 32.63
N MET A 684 -0.83 -20.10 32.05
CA MET A 684 -1.25 -21.19 31.17
C MET A 684 -2.26 -22.14 31.83
N GLU A 685 -1.99 -22.61 33.05
CA GLU A 685 -2.90 -23.53 33.76
C GLU A 685 -4.28 -22.89 33.99
N GLY A 686 -4.29 -21.62 34.41
CA GLY A 686 -5.53 -20.86 34.64
C GLY A 686 -6.32 -20.67 33.36
N LEU A 687 -5.66 -20.26 32.28
CA LEU A 687 -6.28 -20.05 30.96
C LEU A 687 -6.85 -21.35 30.40
N ILE A 688 -6.11 -22.46 30.45
CA ILE A 688 -6.60 -23.78 30.01
C ILE A 688 -7.81 -24.22 30.85
N SER A 689 -7.85 -23.90 32.14
CA SER A 689 -8.98 -24.27 33.00
C SER A 689 -10.22 -23.37 32.83
N SER A 690 -10.10 -22.22 32.16
CA SER A 690 -11.19 -21.26 32.03
C SER A 690 -12.30 -21.77 31.12
N HIS A 691 -13.55 -21.41 31.44
CA HIS A 691 -14.73 -21.87 30.72
C HIS A 691 -15.24 -20.87 29.67
N ASP A 692 -14.89 -19.60 29.83
CA ASP A 692 -15.26 -18.52 28.93
C ASP A 692 -14.22 -17.39 28.91
N ASP A 693 -14.33 -16.52 27.91
CA ASP A 693 -13.44 -15.37 27.73
C ASP A 693 -13.44 -14.41 28.94
N ALA A 694 -14.56 -14.27 29.65
CA ALA A 694 -14.66 -13.34 30.78
C ALA A 694 -13.87 -13.83 32.00
N GLU A 695 -13.87 -15.14 32.26
CA GLU A 695 -13.03 -15.77 33.25
C GLU A 695 -11.55 -15.62 32.89
N ALA A 696 -11.18 -15.86 31.62
CA ALA A 696 -9.83 -15.68 31.13
C ALA A 696 -9.32 -14.23 31.28
N VAL A 697 -10.15 -13.22 30.95
CA VAL A 697 -9.83 -11.80 31.22
C VAL A 697 -9.62 -11.56 32.71
N THR A 698 -10.46 -12.14 33.57
CA THR A 698 -10.35 -11.96 35.03
C THR A 698 -9.04 -12.53 35.57
N ILE A 699 -8.60 -13.69 35.06
CA ILE A 699 -7.30 -14.30 35.40
C ILE A 699 -6.16 -13.36 35.02
N LEU A 700 -6.17 -12.85 33.78
CA LEU A 700 -5.11 -11.95 33.29
C LEU A 700 -5.07 -10.63 34.06
N ASN A 701 -6.22 -9.99 34.31
CA ASN A 701 -6.28 -8.76 35.11
C ASN A 701 -5.75 -8.97 36.53
N LYS A 702 -6.17 -10.07 37.17
CA LYS A 702 -5.66 -10.44 38.49
C LYS A 702 -4.15 -10.71 38.48
N PHE A 703 -3.62 -11.28 37.41
CA PHE A 703 -2.17 -11.43 37.26
C PHE A 703 -1.49 -10.07 37.18
N PHE A 704 -1.95 -9.16 36.32
CA PHE A 704 -1.36 -7.84 36.16
C PHE A 704 -1.39 -7.01 37.46
N ASP A 705 -2.49 -7.06 38.22
CA ASP A 705 -2.62 -6.42 39.55
C ASP A 705 -1.57 -6.92 40.56
N ASN A 706 -1.04 -8.14 40.37
CA ASN A 706 -0.03 -8.75 41.24
C ASN A 706 1.41 -8.57 40.73
N VAL A 707 1.62 -7.96 39.57
CA VAL A 707 2.94 -7.61 39.05
C VAL A 707 3.44 -6.35 39.74
N THR A 708 4.56 -6.46 40.44
CA THR A 708 5.13 -5.38 41.24
C THR A 708 6.58 -5.12 40.86
N ASN A 709 7.09 -3.93 41.18
CA ASN A 709 8.52 -3.63 41.09
C ASN A 709 9.08 -3.44 42.51
N LYS A 710 9.78 -4.47 43.03
CA LYS A 710 10.36 -4.44 44.38
C LYS A 710 11.43 -3.36 44.53
N ASP A 711 12.04 -2.95 43.43
CA ASP A 711 13.13 -1.99 43.37
C ASP A 711 12.65 -0.56 43.05
N SER A 712 11.33 -0.34 42.93
CA SER A 712 10.78 0.97 42.59
C SER A 712 10.98 1.98 43.74
N PRO A 713 11.59 3.16 43.43
CA PRO A 713 11.73 4.26 44.39
C PRO A 713 10.45 5.11 44.51
N LEU A 714 9.40 4.83 43.72
CA LEU A 714 8.14 5.59 43.75
C LEU A 714 7.45 5.50 45.14
N PRO A 715 6.78 6.57 45.61
CA PRO A 715 6.05 6.54 46.89
C PRO A 715 4.89 5.53 46.91
N GLN A 716 4.53 5.03 48.09
CA GLN A 716 3.37 4.13 48.28
C GLN A 716 2.01 4.74 47.89
N THR A 717 1.93 6.06 47.74
CA THR A 717 0.74 6.78 47.25
C THR A 717 0.57 6.73 45.74
N VAL A 718 1.65 6.41 45.01
CA VAL A 718 1.69 6.25 43.54
C VAL A 718 1.79 4.77 43.14
N GLN A 719 2.35 3.93 44.01
CA GLN A 719 2.25 2.46 43.92
C GLN A 719 0.79 2.07 44.17
N GLN A 720 0.13 1.47 43.17
CA GLN A 720 -1.27 1.06 43.26
C GLN A 720 -1.49 0.09 44.43
N ASN A 721 -2.02 0.60 45.55
CA ASN A 721 -2.53 -0.20 46.65
C ASN A 721 -4.03 -0.42 46.45
N SER A 722 -4.37 -1.62 45.97
CA SER A 722 -5.59 -2.37 46.23
C SER A 722 -6.72 -1.60 46.92
N VAL A 723 -7.71 -1.17 46.15
CA VAL A 723 -9.00 -0.73 46.72
C VAL A 723 -9.71 -1.95 47.33
N GLY A 724 -9.61 -2.08 48.64
CA GLY A 724 -10.67 -2.63 49.50
C GLY A 724 -10.76 -4.15 49.69
N ASN A 725 -10.61 -4.53 50.97
CA ASN A 725 -11.20 -5.68 51.68
C ASN A 725 -10.45 -7.03 51.77
N ASN A 726 -10.19 -7.34 53.05
CA ASN A 726 -9.91 -8.63 53.69
C ASN A 726 -8.51 -9.23 53.56
N ASP A 727 -7.74 -9.05 54.64
CA ASP A 727 -6.50 -9.75 55.05
C ASP A 727 -6.61 -11.29 55.16
N LYS A 728 -7.50 -11.96 54.41
CA LYS A 728 -7.69 -13.42 54.48
C LYS A 728 -8.02 -14.11 53.14
N ALA A 729 -7.64 -13.56 51.99
CA ALA A 729 -7.85 -14.22 50.71
C ALA A 729 -6.54 -14.55 49.95
N SER A 730 -6.17 -15.83 50.02
CA SER A 730 -5.33 -16.60 49.10
C SER A 730 -3.83 -16.26 48.93
N SER A 731 -3.03 -17.30 49.18
CA SER A 731 -1.63 -17.52 48.87
C SER A 731 -1.25 -17.33 47.38
N ILE A 732 -1.32 -16.11 46.85
CA ILE A 732 -0.90 -15.79 45.48
C ILE A 732 0.43 -15.04 45.56
N SER A 733 1.46 -15.59 44.93
CA SER A 733 2.82 -15.03 44.92
C SER A 733 2.86 -13.76 44.07
N LYS A 734 3.22 -12.62 44.67
CA LYS A 734 3.53 -11.40 43.93
C LYS A 734 4.66 -11.68 42.92
N VAL A 735 4.48 -11.24 41.68
CA VAL A 735 5.47 -11.40 40.60
C VAL A 735 6.30 -10.13 40.50
N ASP A 736 7.62 -10.25 40.42
CA ASP A 736 8.47 -9.09 40.16
C ASP A 736 8.60 -8.85 38.66
N VAL A 737 8.44 -7.60 38.21
CA VAL A 737 8.54 -7.24 36.80
C VAL A 737 9.91 -7.56 36.20
N SER A 738 10.99 -7.43 36.98
CA SER A 738 12.35 -7.69 36.49
C SER A 738 12.56 -9.18 36.24
N ASP A 739 11.98 -10.04 37.10
CA ASP A 739 11.99 -11.48 36.93
C ASP A 739 11.16 -11.89 35.69
N LEU A 740 9.98 -11.28 35.50
CA LEU A 740 9.11 -11.53 34.35
C LEU A 740 9.78 -11.12 33.02
N ILE A 741 10.38 -9.93 32.95
CA ILE A 741 11.11 -9.48 31.76
C ILE A 741 12.30 -10.40 31.50
N LYS A 742 13.06 -10.75 32.53
CA LYS A 742 14.20 -11.65 32.40
C LYS A 742 13.76 -13.02 31.85
N GLU A 743 12.69 -13.59 32.38
CA GLU A 743 12.12 -14.86 31.89
C GLU A 743 11.67 -14.75 30.44
N ALA A 744 11.04 -13.64 30.04
CA ALA A 744 10.65 -13.39 28.65
C ALA A 744 11.87 -13.40 27.70
N TYR A 745 12.97 -12.75 28.08
CA TYR A 745 14.21 -12.73 27.30
C TYR A 745 14.97 -14.06 27.32
N GLU A 746 14.87 -14.85 28.39
CA GLU A 746 15.52 -16.15 28.49
C GLU A 746 14.77 -17.22 27.70
N LYS A 747 13.42 -17.27 27.82
CA LYS A 747 12.58 -18.28 27.19
C LYS A 747 12.30 -18.00 25.71
N TYR A 748 12.18 -16.73 25.34
CA TYR A 748 11.86 -16.31 23.96
C TYR A 748 13.02 -15.52 23.30
N GLY A 749 14.23 -15.62 23.85
CA GLY A 749 15.41 -14.88 23.37
C GLY A 749 15.93 -15.28 21.98
N ASP A 750 15.57 -16.47 21.50
CA ASP A 750 15.95 -16.96 20.17
C ASP A 750 15.24 -16.21 19.03
N MET A 751 14.15 -15.51 19.33
CA MET A 751 13.38 -14.72 18.37
C MET A 751 14.21 -13.56 17.82
N LYS A 752 14.47 -13.55 16.51
CA LYS A 752 15.24 -12.48 15.86
C LYS A 752 14.32 -11.35 15.40
N SER A 753 14.85 -10.12 15.41
CA SER A 753 14.12 -8.95 14.89
C SER A 753 13.79 -9.09 13.39
N GLU A 754 14.65 -9.76 12.61
CA GLU A 754 14.41 -10.03 11.19
C GLU A 754 13.25 -11.01 10.96
N GLU A 755 13.07 -11.98 11.85
CA GLU A 755 11.97 -12.95 11.78
C GLU A 755 10.65 -12.26 12.10
N VAL A 756 10.61 -11.43 13.16
CA VAL A 756 9.44 -10.61 13.49
C VAL A 756 9.05 -9.70 12.32
N GLU A 757 10.01 -9.02 11.70
CA GLU A 757 9.75 -8.17 10.53
C GLU A 757 9.21 -8.97 9.33
N SER A 758 9.77 -10.16 9.08
CA SER A 758 9.25 -11.06 8.04
C SER A 758 7.82 -11.53 8.33
N MET A 759 7.48 -11.82 9.59
CA MET A 759 6.12 -12.17 10.00
C MET A 759 5.18 -10.98 9.85
N ARG A 760 5.62 -9.74 10.17
CA ARG A 760 4.83 -8.52 9.96
C ARG A 760 4.47 -8.33 8.49
N LYS A 761 5.44 -8.45 7.58
CA LYS A 761 5.21 -8.33 6.13
C LYS A 761 4.19 -9.34 5.62
N ARG A 762 4.33 -10.61 6.01
CA ARG A 762 3.38 -11.67 5.63
C ARG A 762 1.98 -11.44 6.18
N ASN A 763 1.86 -11.02 7.45
CA ASN A 763 0.57 -10.78 8.09
C ASN A 763 -0.09 -9.45 7.65
N LYS A 764 0.66 -8.47 7.14
CA LYS A 764 0.12 -7.19 6.63
C LYS A 764 -0.90 -7.40 5.49
N LEU A 765 -0.60 -8.28 4.54
CA LEU A 765 -1.53 -8.70 3.48
C LEU A 765 -2.84 -9.23 4.06
N TYR A 766 -2.74 -10.19 4.97
CA TYR A 766 -3.89 -10.85 5.58
C TYR A 766 -4.78 -9.88 6.36
N VAL A 767 -4.18 -9.01 7.19
CA VAL A 767 -4.91 -8.03 8.00
C VAL A 767 -5.68 -7.05 7.11
N ILE A 768 -5.03 -6.52 6.08
CA ILE A 768 -5.68 -5.55 5.18
C ILE A 768 -6.83 -6.22 4.43
N GLN A 769 -6.65 -7.43 3.91
CA GLN A 769 -7.75 -8.15 3.26
C GLN A 769 -8.90 -8.47 4.22
N THR A 770 -8.62 -8.75 5.49
CA THR A 770 -9.64 -8.99 6.52
C THR A 770 -10.46 -7.73 6.82
N LEU A 771 -9.80 -6.57 6.91
CA LEU A 771 -10.48 -5.27 7.05
C LEU A 771 -11.34 -4.95 5.81
N GLU A 772 -10.84 -5.27 4.63
CA GLU A 772 -11.54 -5.07 3.35
C GLU A 772 -12.75 -6.01 3.21
N ASP A 773 -12.64 -7.27 3.62
CA ASP A 773 -13.77 -8.20 3.63
C ASP A 773 -14.83 -7.76 4.66
N THR A 774 -14.41 -7.33 5.86
CA THR A 774 -15.33 -6.77 6.88
C THR A 774 -16.09 -5.57 6.34
N THR A 775 -15.40 -4.67 5.64
CA THR A 775 -16.01 -3.51 4.98
C THR A 775 -17.00 -3.95 3.91
N LYS A 776 -16.63 -4.88 3.03
CA LYS A 776 -17.53 -5.46 2.03
C LYS A 776 -18.78 -6.02 2.69
N GLN A 777 -18.66 -6.85 3.73
CA GLN A 777 -19.82 -7.44 4.42
C GLN A 777 -20.76 -6.35 4.98
N ASN A 778 -20.22 -5.24 5.49
CA ASN A 778 -21.03 -4.11 5.94
C ASN A 778 -21.77 -3.41 4.79
N VAL A 779 -21.11 -3.20 3.64
CA VAL A 779 -21.74 -2.67 2.42
C VAL A 779 -22.87 -3.60 1.94
N LEU A 780 -22.58 -4.90 1.78
CA LEU A 780 -23.54 -5.88 1.30
C LEU A 780 -24.77 -5.96 2.21
N ARG A 781 -24.57 -5.91 3.54
CA ARG A 781 -25.66 -5.91 4.53
C ARG A 781 -26.63 -4.75 4.32
N VAL A 782 -26.13 -3.55 4.07
CA VAL A 782 -26.98 -2.37 3.81
C VAL A 782 -27.68 -2.47 2.46
N VAL A 783 -26.92 -2.73 1.40
CA VAL A 783 -27.47 -2.76 0.03
C VAL A 783 -28.52 -3.86 -0.13
N SER A 784 -28.33 -5.02 0.52
CA SER A 784 -29.30 -6.14 0.48
C SER A 784 -30.70 -5.80 1.00
N GLN A 785 -30.87 -4.70 1.74
CA GLN A 785 -32.17 -4.24 2.23
C GLN A 785 -32.95 -3.46 1.17
N GLU A 786 -32.26 -2.95 0.14
CA GLU A 786 -32.83 -2.05 -0.86
C GLU A 786 -33.00 -2.68 -2.25
N VAL A 787 -32.29 -3.78 -2.54
CA VAL A 787 -32.32 -4.46 -3.84
C VAL A 787 -32.74 -5.93 -3.71
N LYS A 788 -33.24 -6.52 -4.80
CA LYS A 788 -33.77 -7.90 -4.81
C LYS A 788 -32.74 -8.96 -5.21
N PHE A 789 -31.48 -8.58 -5.39
CA PHE A 789 -30.40 -9.50 -5.71
C PHE A 789 -30.11 -10.47 -4.54
N SER A 790 -29.74 -11.70 -4.87
CA SER A 790 -29.28 -12.66 -3.86
C SER A 790 -27.91 -12.26 -3.28
N ALA A 791 -27.57 -12.75 -2.09
CA ALA A 791 -26.28 -12.48 -1.45
C ALA A 791 -25.08 -12.86 -2.34
N SER A 792 -25.16 -13.98 -3.07
CA SER A 792 -24.12 -14.42 -4.01
C SER A 792 -23.96 -13.45 -5.19
N GLN A 793 -25.07 -12.95 -5.75
CA GLN A 793 -25.02 -12.01 -6.86
C GLN A 793 -24.46 -10.65 -6.42
N LEU A 794 -24.82 -10.19 -5.22
CA LEU A 794 -24.28 -8.96 -4.65
C LEU A 794 -22.79 -9.03 -4.36
N ASP A 795 -22.30 -10.17 -3.84
CA ASP A 795 -20.87 -10.39 -3.63
C ASP A 795 -20.10 -10.33 -4.96
N GLU A 796 -20.58 -11.02 -6.01
CA GLU A 796 -19.97 -10.97 -7.33
C GLU A 796 -20.01 -9.57 -7.96
N LEU A 797 -21.14 -8.86 -7.84
CA LEU A 797 -21.27 -7.47 -8.30
C LEU A 797 -20.28 -6.55 -7.60
N TYR A 798 -20.12 -6.72 -6.28
CA TYR A 798 -19.18 -5.91 -5.50
C TYR A 798 -17.74 -6.15 -5.95
N ILE A 799 -17.36 -7.41 -6.18
CA ILE A 799 -16.01 -7.76 -6.69
C ILE A 799 -15.77 -7.10 -8.06
N LEU A 800 -16.73 -7.16 -8.98
CA LEU A 800 -16.62 -6.50 -10.29
C LEU A 800 -16.52 -4.97 -10.15
N PHE A 801 -17.35 -4.37 -9.29
CA PHE A 801 -17.34 -2.93 -9.04
C PHE A 801 -16.01 -2.46 -8.45
N LYS A 802 -15.52 -3.15 -7.40
CA LYS A 802 -14.22 -2.89 -6.75
C LYS A 802 -13.08 -3.04 -7.75
N ARG A 803 -13.11 -4.09 -8.58
CA ARG A 803 -12.09 -4.28 -9.64
C ARG A 803 -12.11 -3.14 -10.65
N GLN A 804 -13.28 -2.64 -11.05
CA GLN A 804 -13.37 -1.52 -11.99
C GLN A 804 -12.80 -0.23 -11.40
N HIS A 805 -13.03 0.01 -10.11
CA HIS A 805 -12.43 1.10 -9.37
C HIS A 805 -10.89 1.02 -9.45
N PHE A 806 -10.30 -0.14 -9.09
CA PHE A 806 -8.84 -0.29 -9.09
C PHE A 806 -8.20 -0.25 -10.47
N LEU A 807 -8.83 -0.77 -11.52
CA LEU A 807 -8.29 -0.67 -12.88
C LEU A 807 -8.06 0.79 -13.29
N SER A 808 -8.90 1.74 -12.82
CA SER A 808 -8.66 3.17 -13.06
C SER A 808 -7.47 3.73 -12.29
N CYS A 809 -7.11 3.09 -11.18
CA CYS A 809 -6.02 3.48 -10.29
C CYS A 809 -4.65 2.99 -10.80
N TYR A 810 -4.63 1.95 -11.64
CA TYR A 810 -3.40 1.28 -12.05
C TYR A 810 -2.51 2.10 -12.98
N TRP A 811 -3.12 2.87 -13.87
CA TRP A 811 -2.42 3.57 -14.96
C TRP A 811 -2.62 5.08 -14.96
N THR A 812 -3.31 5.64 -13.96
CA THR A 812 -3.65 7.06 -13.90
C THR A 812 -3.30 7.65 -12.54
N MET A 813 -2.20 8.42 -12.50
CA MET A 813 -1.67 9.02 -11.27
C MET A 813 -2.58 10.03 -10.58
N ASN A 814 -3.38 10.75 -11.36
CA ASN A 814 -4.32 11.76 -10.87
C ASN A 814 -5.77 11.35 -11.14
N SER A 815 -6.08 10.05 -11.11
CA SER A 815 -7.48 9.64 -11.22
C SER A 815 -8.27 10.33 -10.10
N PRO A 816 -9.36 11.07 -10.40
CA PRO A 816 -10.21 11.66 -9.37
C PRO A 816 -10.59 10.63 -8.31
N VAL A 817 -10.85 9.40 -8.75
CA VAL A 817 -11.16 8.24 -7.91
C VAL A 817 -10.03 7.91 -6.91
N LEU A 818 -8.77 7.92 -7.34
CA LEU A 818 -7.61 7.77 -6.43
C LEU A 818 -7.45 8.98 -5.50
N LEU A 819 -7.68 10.19 -6.02
CA LEU A 819 -7.59 11.42 -5.23
C LEU A 819 -8.68 11.49 -4.15
N HIS A 820 -9.84 10.90 -4.40
CA HIS A 820 -10.99 10.82 -3.48
C HIS A 820 -11.06 9.54 -2.65
N HIS A 821 -10.27 8.50 -2.96
CA HIS A 821 -10.20 7.33 -2.10
C HIS A 821 -9.57 7.71 -0.75
N ASP A 822 -10.43 7.78 0.26
CA ASP A 822 -10.09 7.94 1.66
C ASP A 822 -10.64 6.71 2.41
N PRO A 823 -9.77 5.80 2.87
CA PRO A 823 -10.16 4.59 3.59
C PRO A 823 -10.89 4.85 4.92
N SER A 824 -10.91 6.11 5.39
CA SER A 824 -11.63 6.54 6.58
C SER A 824 -13.06 7.03 6.33
N LEU A 825 -13.49 7.10 5.07
CA LEU A 825 -14.88 7.34 4.71
C LEU A 825 -15.79 6.19 5.15
N ALA A 826 -17.09 6.48 5.22
CA ALA A 826 -18.10 5.46 5.48
C ALA A 826 -17.97 4.31 4.46
N TYR A 827 -18.22 3.08 4.90
CA TYR A 827 -17.98 1.88 4.08
C TYR A 827 -18.65 1.91 2.70
N LEU A 828 -19.77 2.63 2.54
CA LEU A 828 -20.46 2.82 1.25
C LEU A 828 -19.72 3.76 0.28
N GLU A 829 -18.95 4.70 0.79
CA GLU A 829 -18.26 5.74 0.01
C GLU A 829 -16.81 5.38 -0.32
N GLN A 830 -16.28 4.27 0.22
CA GLN A 830 -14.89 3.88 0.02
C GLN A 830 -14.55 3.57 -1.45
N TYR A 831 -15.49 2.97 -2.19
CA TYR A 831 -15.32 2.65 -3.60
C TYR A 831 -16.38 3.36 -4.42
N GLN A 832 -15.91 4.17 -5.37
CA GLN A 832 -16.77 4.90 -6.30
C GLN A 832 -16.21 4.82 -7.72
N LEU A 833 -17.08 4.97 -8.72
CA LEU A 833 -16.74 4.98 -10.14
C LEU A 833 -17.02 6.36 -10.72
N GLY A 834 -16.08 6.92 -11.48
CA GLY A 834 -16.36 8.03 -12.37
C GLY A 834 -17.06 7.56 -13.65
N PHE A 835 -17.47 8.51 -14.48
CA PHE A 835 -18.29 8.24 -15.67
C PHE A 835 -17.70 7.19 -16.62
N HIS A 836 -16.39 7.25 -16.90
CA HIS A 836 -15.75 6.28 -17.80
C HIS A 836 -15.77 4.86 -17.23
N GLN A 837 -15.43 4.71 -15.94
CA GLN A 837 -15.45 3.40 -15.28
C GLN A 837 -16.87 2.84 -15.19
N PHE A 838 -17.83 3.69 -14.81
CA PHE A 838 -19.25 3.35 -14.79
C PHE A 838 -19.71 2.85 -16.15
N SER A 839 -19.43 3.58 -17.23
CA SER A 839 -19.87 3.22 -18.58
C SER A 839 -19.35 1.86 -19.04
N LEU A 840 -18.08 1.55 -18.74
CA LEU A 840 -17.50 0.24 -19.07
C LEU A 840 -18.21 -0.89 -18.32
N LEU A 841 -18.34 -0.79 -16.99
CA LEU A 841 -18.96 -1.83 -16.19
C LEU A 841 -20.46 -1.97 -16.48
N PHE A 842 -21.17 -0.85 -16.58
CA PHE A 842 -22.59 -0.80 -16.89
C PHE A 842 -22.89 -1.45 -18.25
N SER A 843 -22.06 -1.20 -19.27
CA SER A 843 -22.24 -1.82 -20.59
C SER A 843 -22.11 -3.35 -20.60
N LEU A 844 -21.35 -3.93 -19.64
CA LEU A 844 -21.21 -5.38 -19.50
C LEU A 844 -22.42 -6.00 -18.80
N LEU A 845 -23.05 -5.23 -17.89
CA LEU A 845 -24.11 -5.69 -17.00
C LEU A 845 -25.52 -5.26 -17.40
N GLU A 846 -25.68 -4.33 -18.36
CA GLU A 846 -27.01 -3.90 -18.80
C GLU A 846 -27.82 -5.04 -19.45
N PRO A 847 -29.12 -5.19 -19.14
CA PRO A 847 -29.93 -6.26 -19.69
C PRO A 847 -30.31 -6.02 -21.16
N TRP A 848 -30.43 -4.75 -21.57
CA TRP A 848 -30.87 -4.34 -22.90
C TRP A 848 -29.68 -3.81 -23.69
N SER A 849 -29.33 -4.44 -24.80
CA SER A 849 -28.17 -4.07 -25.63
C SER A 849 -28.44 -2.77 -26.40
N LEU A 850 -28.23 -1.62 -25.74
CA LEU A 850 -28.45 -0.29 -26.32
C LEU A 850 -27.52 -0.07 -27.53
N CYS A 851 -28.02 -0.18 -28.77
CA CYS A 851 -27.23 0.11 -29.97
C CYS A 851 -27.53 1.51 -30.53
N SER A 852 -26.46 2.26 -30.88
CA SER A 852 -26.44 3.68 -31.28
C SER A 852 -26.60 4.70 -30.13
N GLY A 853 -25.57 5.54 -29.91
CA GLY A 853 -25.60 6.65 -28.92
C GLY A 853 -25.34 6.26 -27.46
N LYS A 854 -24.65 5.13 -27.20
CA LYS A 854 -24.37 4.57 -25.85
C LYS A 854 -23.86 5.61 -24.85
N ASP A 855 -22.89 6.41 -25.26
CA ASP A 855 -22.21 7.36 -24.36
C ASP A 855 -23.16 8.41 -23.77
N THR A 856 -24.16 8.86 -24.54
CA THR A 856 -25.12 9.87 -24.08
C THR A 856 -26.10 9.29 -23.05
N LEU A 857 -26.61 8.08 -23.30
CA LEU A 857 -27.52 7.41 -22.36
C LEU A 857 -26.81 7.01 -21.07
N PHE A 858 -25.59 6.51 -21.16
CA PHE A 858 -24.77 6.20 -19.98
C PHE A 858 -24.44 7.46 -19.20
N LEU A 859 -24.18 8.59 -19.87
CA LEU A 859 -23.93 9.86 -19.20
C LEU A 859 -25.15 10.36 -18.45
N TRP A 860 -26.34 10.20 -19.02
CA TRP A 860 -27.59 10.55 -18.33
C TRP A 860 -27.90 9.59 -17.18
N ALA A 861 -27.62 8.29 -17.35
CA ALA A 861 -27.76 7.32 -16.26
C ALA A 861 -26.80 7.65 -15.12
N PHE A 862 -25.53 7.92 -15.43
CA PHE A 862 -24.53 8.33 -14.46
C PHE A 862 -24.98 9.57 -13.67
N ARG A 863 -25.39 10.64 -14.35
CA ARG A 863 -25.88 11.88 -13.72
C ARG A 863 -27.16 11.70 -12.92
N LEU A 864 -28.01 10.75 -13.30
CA LEU A 864 -29.22 10.44 -12.55
C LEU A 864 -28.91 9.72 -11.23
N LEU A 865 -27.84 8.93 -11.21
CA LEU A 865 -27.40 8.17 -10.03
C LEU A 865 -26.51 9.00 -9.08
N ASP A 866 -25.75 9.94 -9.63
CA ASP A 866 -24.93 10.93 -8.91
C ASP A 866 -25.85 11.99 -8.23
N GLU A 867 -26.61 11.56 -7.22
CA GLU A 867 -27.58 12.42 -6.52
C GLU A 867 -26.90 13.60 -5.79
N ASN A 868 -25.69 13.38 -5.29
CA ASN A 868 -24.90 14.37 -4.55
C ASN A 868 -24.07 15.31 -5.48
N GLN A 869 -24.04 15.03 -6.78
CA GLN A 869 -23.33 15.80 -7.82
C GLN A 869 -21.82 15.91 -7.56
N ASP A 870 -21.23 14.88 -6.98
CA ASP A 870 -19.78 14.81 -6.75
C ASP A 870 -19.01 14.29 -7.98
N GLY A 871 -19.73 13.86 -9.03
CA GLY A 871 -19.15 13.31 -10.24
C GLY A 871 -18.68 11.87 -10.09
N LEU A 872 -19.18 11.14 -9.08
CA LEU A 872 -18.87 9.76 -8.76
C LEU A 872 -20.17 9.00 -8.46
N VAL A 873 -20.14 7.67 -8.65
CA VAL A 873 -21.26 6.77 -8.32
C VAL A 873 -20.75 5.67 -7.39
N ASN A 874 -21.39 5.49 -6.24
CA ASN A 874 -21.04 4.45 -5.26
C ASN A 874 -21.71 3.10 -5.58
N PHE A 875 -21.32 2.05 -4.84
CA PHE A 875 -21.83 0.69 -5.09
C PHE A 875 -23.35 0.56 -4.88
N LYS A 876 -23.90 1.28 -3.91
CA LYS A 876 -25.34 1.27 -3.61
C LYS A 876 -26.14 1.83 -4.79
N GLU A 877 -25.81 3.04 -5.23
CA GLU A 877 -26.44 3.69 -6.39
C GLU A 877 -26.37 2.83 -7.65
N PHE A 878 -25.20 2.22 -7.89
CA PHE A 878 -24.99 1.30 -9.01
C PHE A 878 -25.91 0.08 -8.93
N CYS A 879 -26.04 -0.54 -7.76
CA CYS A 879 -26.91 -1.71 -7.58
C CYS A 879 -28.39 -1.37 -7.69
N CYS A 880 -28.83 -0.22 -7.15
CA CYS A 880 -30.21 0.24 -7.28
C CYS A 880 -30.60 0.43 -8.75
N ALA A 881 -29.69 0.99 -9.57
CA ALA A 881 -29.92 1.12 -11.00
C ALA A 881 -30.11 -0.24 -11.69
N LEU A 882 -29.23 -1.21 -11.41
CA LEU A 882 -29.34 -2.54 -11.98
C LEU A 882 -30.59 -3.28 -11.49
N ASP A 883 -30.97 -3.14 -10.21
CA ASP A 883 -32.16 -3.79 -9.68
C ASP A 883 -33.43 -3.28 -10.37
N ILE A 884 -33.53 -1.98 -10.69
CA ILE A 884 -34.64 -1.44 -11.49
C ILE A 884 -34.69 -2.12 -12.87
N LEU A 885 -33.55 -2.29 -13.53
CA LEU A 885 -33.49 -2.84 -14.89
C LEU A 885 -33.81 -4.35 -14.93
N TYR A 886 -33.39 -5.11 -13.93
CA TYR A 886 -33.62 -6.55 -13.84
C TYR A 886 -34.95 -6.89 -13.15
N SER A 887 -35.17 -6.36 -11.95
CA SER A 887 -36.23 -6.76 -11.01
C SER A 887 -37.35 -5.72 -10.86
N GLY A 888 -37.24 -4.56 -11.52
CA GLY A 888 -38.23 -3.50 -11.48
C GLY A 888 -39.55 -3.87 -12.18
N THR A 889 -40.64 -3.25 -11.75
CA THR A 889 -41.93 -3.36 -12.45
C THR A 889 -41.87 -2.64 -13.79
N PHE A 890 -42.81 -2.94 -14.71
CA PHE A 890 -42.98 -2.19 -15.95
C PHE A 890 -42.93 -0.67 -15.74
N THR A 891 -43.71 -0.18 -14.76
CA THR A 891 -43.75 1.23 -14.39
C THR A 891 -42.40 1.75 -13.93
N SER A 892 -41.69 1.02 -13.07
CA SER A 892 -40.39 1.46 -12.52
C SER A 892 -39.33 1.57 -13.62
N LYS A 893 -39.27 0.58 -14.51
CA LYS A 893 -38.37 0.55 -15.68
C LYS A 893 -38.65 1.74 -16.61
N LEU A 894 -39.92 2.02 -16.85
CA LEU A 894 -40.33 3.14 -17.70
C LEU A 894 -40.07 4.50 -17.03
N THR A 895 -40.28 4.61 -15.72
CA THR A 895 -39.94 5.81 -14.94
C THR A 895 -38.44 6.10 -15.04
N PHE A 896 -37.60 5.08 -14.90
CA PHE A 896 -36.15 5.22 -15.04
C PHE A 896 -35.78 5.75 -16.43
N LEU A 897 -36.27 5.11 -17.50
CA LEU A 897 -36.04 5.57 -18.87
C LEU A 897 -36.56 6.99 -19.11
N PHE A 898 -37.71 7.35 -18.55
CA PHE A 898 -38.27 8.70 -18.65
C PHE A 898 -37.36 9.74 -17.98
N LYS A 899 -36.86 9.45 -16.78
CA LYS A 899 -35.94 10.34 -16.02
C LYS A 899 -34.62 10.59 -16.77
N LEU A 900 -34.12 9.64 -17.55
CA LEU A 900 -32.91 9.82 -18.38
C LEU A 900 -33.04 10.95 -19.42
N HIS A 901 -34.26 11.29 -19.85
CA HIS A 901 -34.51 12.28 -20.89
C HIS A 901 -34.97 13.65 -20.35
N GLN A 902 -34.92 13.85 -19.03
CA GLN A 902 -35.21 15.14 -18.40
C GLN A 902 -33.99 16.08 -18.43
N PRO A 903 -34.18 17.41 -18.49
CA PRO A 903 -33.07 18.35 -18.52
C PRO A 903 -32.38 18.41 -17.15
N PRO A 904 -31.05 18.61 -17.11
CA PRO A 904 -30.29 18.64 -15.85
C PRO A 904 -30.73 19.76 -14.90
N GLU A 905 -31.41 20.80 -15.39
CA GLU A 905 -31.97 21.88 -14.56
C GLU A 905 -33.30 21.51 -13.87
N CYS A 906 -34.08 20.57 -14.41
CA CYS A 906 -35.26 20.03 -13.70
C CYS A 906 -34.86 19.02 -12.62
N GLN A 907 -33.66 18.45 -12.70
CA GLN A 907 -33.07 17.64 -11.62
C GLN A 907 -32.57 18.53 -10.46
N LYS A 908 -32.34 19.84 -10.69
CA LYS A 908 -31.87 20.79 -9.65
C LYS A 908 -32.94 21.24 -8.65
N THR A 909 -34.23 21.15 -8.97
CA THR A 909 -35.30 21.67 -8.09
C THR A 909 -35.73 20.72 -6.97
N HIS A 910 -35.16 19.52 -6.91
CA HIS A 910 -35.58 18.48 -5.96
C HIS A 910 -34.47 17.95 -5.03
N CYS A 911 -33.27 18.53 -5.06
CA CYS A 911 -32.25 18.36 -4.01
C CYS A 911 -31.94 19.72 -3.39
N ALA A 912 -32.40 19.93 -2.15
CA ALA A 912 -32.02 21.10 -1.38
C ALA A 912 -30.57 20.93 -0.89
N PHE A 913 -29.79 22.02 -1.05
CA PHE A 913 -28.43 22.28 -0.57
C PHE A 913 -27.27 21.93 -1.51
N CYS A 914 -26.97 22.90 -2.37
CA CYS A 914 -25.67 23.08 -3.01
C CYS A 914 -24.68 23.70 -1.99
N PHE A 915 -23.53 23.06 -1.76
CA PHE A 915 -22.35 23.73 -1.18
C PHE A 915 -21.28 23.88 -2.25
N THR A 916 -20.84 25.12 -2.47
CA THR A 916 -19.72 25.50 -3.32
C THR A 916 -18.41 24.76 -2.93
N PRO A 917 -17.48 24.54 -3.87
CA PRO A 917 -16.22 23.87 -3.60
C PRO A 917 -15.29 24.81 -2.82
N THR A 918 -15.38 24.78 -1.49
CA THR A 918 -14.26 25.15 -0.62
C THR A 918 -13.51 23.88 -0.27
N GLY A 919 -12.17 23.88 -0.44
CA GLY A 919 -11.30 22.73 -0.14
C GLY A 919 -11.68 22.10 1.19
N ARG A 920 -12.18 20.87 1.15
CA ARG A 920 -12.73 20.19 2.32
C ARG A 920 -11.61 19.52 3.10
N GLY A 921 -11.21 20.20 4.19
CA GLY A 921 -10.70 19.53 5.38
C GLY A 921 -11.87 19.30 6.36
N LYS A 922 -11.92 18.08 6.93
CA LYS A 922 -12.83 17.56 7.97
C LYS A 922 -14.26 17.21 7.55
N VAL A 923 -14.67 16.00 7.93
CA VAL A 923 -16.06 15.51 7.93
C VAL A 923 -16.81 16.20 9.07
N ASP A 924 -17.84 16.98 8.75
CA ASP A 924 -18.73 17.61 9.72
C ASP A 924 -19.82 16.61 10.11
N LEU A 925 -19.69 16.00 11.30
CA LEU A 925 -20.64 15.04 11.85
C LEU A 925 -22.05 15.62 11.97
N GLN A 926 -22.18 16.93 12.11
CA GLN A 926 -23.45 17.63 12.24
C GLN A 926 -24.14 17.80 10.88
N ALA A 927 -23.36 17.98 9.81
CA ALA A 927 -23.85 17.89 8.43
C ALA A 927 -24.29 16.46 8.10
N TYR A 928 -23.54 15.45 8.54
CA TYR A 928 -23.85 14.04 8.33
C TYR A 928 -25.13 13.59 9.07
N LEU A 929 -25.31 13.99 10.34
CA LEU A 929 -26.54 13.73 11.10
C LEU A 929 -27.76 14.42 10.47
N LYS A 930 -27.56 15.60 9.88
CA LYS A 930 -28.60 16.33 9.17
C LYS A 930 -28.96 15.65 7.84
N GLN A 931 -27.96 15.18 7.09
CA GLN A 931 -28.15 14.38 5.88
C GLN A 931 -28.90 13.07 6.18
N TRP A 932 -28.53 12.36 7.25
CA TRP A 932 -29.23 11.14 7.68
C TRP A 932 -30.68 11.42 8.12
N GLN A 933 -30.91 12.54 8.81
CA GLN A 933 -32.24 12.97 9.22
C GLN A 933 -33.11 13.40 8.03
N ASP A 934 -32.50 14.01 7.00
CA ASP A 934 -33.14 14.37 5.74
C ASP A 934 -33.41 13.13 4.85
N GLU A 935 -32.53 12.11 4.86
CA GLU A 935 -32.75 10.81 4.21
C GLU A 935 -33.91 10.04 4.84
N ILE A 936 -34.05 10.09 6.17
CA ILE A 936 -35.22 9.51 6.88
C ILE A 936 -36.52 10.25 6.50
N LEU A 937 -36.42 11.51 6.08
CA LEU A 937 -37.55 12.36 5.70
C LEU A 937 -37.85 12.35 4.19
N LYS A 938 -37.08 11.62 3.35
CA LYS A 938 -37.37 11.50 1.91
C LYS A 938 -38.76 10.87 1.71
N LYS A 939 -39.72 11.68 1.27
CA LYS A 939 -41.03 11.18 0.79
C LYS A 939 -40.81 10.41 -0.50
N GLU A 940 -41.40 9.22 -0.62
CA GLU A 940 -41.52 8.51 -1.90
C GLU A 940 -42.17 9.44 -2.93
N GLU A 941 -41.46 9.71 -4.03
CA GLU A 941 -41.97 10.54 -5.12
C GLU A 941 -43.23 9.92 -5.72
N SER A 942 -44.31 10.70 -5.83
CA SER A 942 -45.49 10.26 -6.56
C SER A 942 -45.22 10.35 -8.06
N ILE A 943 -45.78 9.42 -8.84
CA ILE A 943 -45.81 9.47 -10.31
C ILE A 943 -46.31 10.84 -10.84
N LYS A 944 -47.12 11.55 -10.04
CA LYS A 944 -47.68 12.88 -10.33
C LYS A 944 -46.70 14.05 -10.21
N ASP A 945 -45.55 13.82 -9.58
CA ASP A 945 -44.56 14.86 -9.30
C ASP A 945 -43.49 14.96 -10.41
N LEU A 946 -43.54 14.07 -11.42
CA LEU A 946 -42.58 14.04 -12.53
C LEU A 946 -42.82 15.16 -13.57
N PRO A 947 -41.78 15.93 -13.96
CA PRO A 947 -41.93 16.98 -14.94
C PRO A 947 -42.24 16.44 -16.34
N ARG A 948 -43.01 17.22 -17.11
CA ARG A 948 -43.41 16.88 -18.49
C ARG A 948 -42.20 16.93 -19.42
N ILE A 949 -42.17 16.05 -20.43
CA ILE A 949 -41.14 16.08 -21.47
C ILE A 949 -41.65 16.82 -22.72
N ASN A 950 -40.82 17.69 -23.29
CA ASN A 950 -41.12 18.44 -24.51
C ASN A 950 -40.97 17.58 -25.78
N GLN A 951 -41.31 18.16 -26.93
CA GLN A 951 -41.25 17.50 -28.23
C GLN A 951 -39.87 16.86 -28.52
N ALA A 952 -38.77 17.60 -28.34
CA ALA A 952 -37.43 17.09 -28.60
C ALA A 952 -37.06 15.91 -27.68
N GLN A 953 -37.41 15.99 -26.40
CA GLN A 953 -37.17 14.94 -25.40
C GLN A 953 -38.02 13.70 -25.69
N PHE A 954 -39.28 13.88 -26.08
CA PHE A 954 -40.14 12.76 -26.46
C PHE A 954 -39.62 12.03 -27.70
N ILE A 955 -39.10 12.76 -28.70
CA ILE A 955 -38.44 12.15 -29.87
C ILE A 955 -37.23 11.32 -29.44
N GLN A 956 -36.40 11.83 -28.52
CA GLN A 956 -35.25 11.07 -28.01
C GLN A 956 -35.66 9.85 -27.19
N PHE A 957 -36.65 9.99 -26.30
CA PHE A 957 -37.24 8.87 -25.56
C PHE A 957 -37.76 7.78 -26.50
N SER A 958 -38.45 8.18 -27.57
CA SER A 958 -38.96 7.25 -28.57
C SER A 958 -37.83 6.53 -29.30
N LYS A 959 -36.77 7.25 -29.70
CA LYS A 959 -35.56 6.66 -30.28
C LYS A 959 -34.88 5.66 -29.34
N THR A 960 -34.80 5.96 -28.04
CA THR A 960 -34.29 5.01 -27.03
C THR A 960 -35.10 3.73 -27.01
N LEU A 961 -36.44 3.80 -27.05
CA LEU A 961 -37.29 2.62 -27.17
C LEU A 961 -37.00 1.82 -28.44
N TYR A 962 -36.86 2.48 -29.60
CA TYR A 962 -36.48 1.79 -30.84
C TYR A 962 -35.11 1.10 -30.75
N ASN A 963 -34.13 1.74 -30.13
CA ASN A 963 -32.79 1.18 -29.96
C ASN A 963 -32.78 -0.01 -28.98
N LEU A 964 -33.64 0.01 -27.95
CA LEU A 964 -33.77 -1.06 -26.95
C LEU A 964 -34.25 -2.39 -27.56
N PHE A 965 -35.14 -2.33 -28.56
CA PHE A 965 -35.73 -3.53 -29.17
C PHE A 965 -34.92 -4.08 -30.35
N HIS A 966 -33.80 -3.44 -30.68
CA HIS A 966 -32.99 -3.87 -31.79
C HIS A 966 -32.39 -5.25 -31.52
N SER A 967 -32.46 -6.16 -32.51
CA SER A 967 -32.04 -7.56 -32.38
C SER A 967 -32.93 -8.43 -31.46
N ASP A 968 -34.09 -7.93 -31.00
CA ASP A 968 -35.08 -8.76 -30.32
C ASP A 968 -35.88 -9.61 -31.33
N PRO A 969 -36.21 -10.88 -31.02
CA PRO A 969 -37.02 -11.71 -31.92
C PRO A 969 -38.40 -11.12 -32.28
N GLU A 970 -38.96 -10.27 -31.43
CA GLU A 970 -40.24 -9.57 -31.62
C GLU A 970 -40.06 -8.10 -32.07
N GLU A 971 -38.89 -7.72 -32.59
CA GLU A 971 -38.50 -6.35 -32.99
C GLU A 971 -39.56 -5.65 -33.87
N GLU A 972 -40.06 -6.29 -34.93
CA GLU A 972 -41.08 -5.69 -35.80
C GLU A 972 -42.40 -5.38 -35.06
N SER A 973 -42.83 -6.28 -34.18
CA SER A 973 -44.06 -6.09 -33.39
C SER A 973 -43.89 -5.01 -32.33
N LEU A 974 -42.71 -4.91 -31.71
CA LEU A 974 -42.37 -3.86 -30.75
C LEU A 974 -42.34 -2.48 -31.42
N TYR A 975 -41.74 -2.38 -32.62
CA TYR A 975 -41.73 -1.14 -33.41
C TYR A 975 -43.12 -0.69 -33.83
N ARG A 976 -43.98 -1.63 -34.27
CA ARG A 976 -45.40 -1.31 -34.56
C ARG A 976 -46.14 -0.84 -33.31
N ALA A 977 -45.89 -1.43 -32.15
CA ALA A 977 -46.51 -1.02 -30.89
C ALA A 977 -46.08 0.40 -30.48
N VAL A 978 -44.79 0.74 -30.56
CA VAL A 978 -44.31 2.11 -30.30
C VAL A 978 -44.93 3.11 -31.27
N ALA A 979 -45.03 2.77 -32.57
CA ALA A 979 -45.66 3.64 -33.56
C ALA A 979 -47.15 3.89 -33.27
N ARG A 980 -47.89 2.86 -32.82
CA ARG A 980 -49.30 2.99 -32.39
C ARG A 980 -49.42 3.92 -31.19
N VAL A 981 -48.59 3.72 -30.16
CA VAL A 981 -48.58 4.55 -28.95
C VAL A 981 -48.22 6.00 -29.27
N THR A 982 -47.18 6.21 -30.09
CA THR A 982 -46.76 7.54 -30.55
C THR A 982 -47.88 8.25 -31.29
N SER A 983 -48.57 7.54 -32.20
CA SER A 983 -49.70 8.09 -32.95
C SER A 983 -50.90 8.43 -32.04
N LEU A 984 -51.15 7.61 -31.02
CA LEU A 984 -52.22 7.85 -30.04
C LEU A 984 -51.92 9.10 -29.21
N LEU A 985 -50.70 9.23 -28.70
CA LEU A 985 -50.26 10.37 -27.90
C LEU A 985 -50.36 11.69 -28.69
N LEU A 986 -49.91 11.70 -29.95
CA LEU A 986 -50.02 12.87 -30.83
C LEU A 986 -51.48 13.24 -31.13
N ARG A 987 -52.37 12.25 -31.35
CA ARG A 987 -53.80 12.51 -31.55
C ARG A 987 -54.48 13.05 -30.28
N MET A 988 -54.12 12.53 -29.11
CA MET A 988 -54.65 13.03 -27.82
C MET A 988 -54.25 14.48 -27.58
N GLU A 989 -53.03 14.85 -27.95
CA GLU A 989 -52.53 16.22 -27.89
C GLU A 989 -53.24 17.15 -28.88
N GLU A 990 -53.44 16.70 -30.13
CA GLU A 990 -54.20 17.43 -31.15
C GLU A 990 -55.65 17.69 -30.71
N VAL A 991 -56.30 16.70 -30.08
CA VAL A 991 -57.65 16.83 -29.52
C VAL A 991 -57.66 17.78 -28.30
N GLY A 992 -56.62 17.71 -27.45
CA GLY A 992 -56.44 18.64 -26.33
C GLY A 992 -56.33 20.10 -26.79
N ARG A 993 -55.59 20.36 -27.89
CA ARG A 993 -55.50 21.69 -28.51
C ARG A 993 -56.86 22.17 -29.04
N ARG A 994 -57.60 21.32 -29.76
CA ARG A 994 -58.94 21.67 -30.29
C ARG A 994 -59.96 22.00 -29.20
N LEU A 995 -59.77 21.49 -27.98
CA LEU A 995 -60.61 21.79 -26.82
C LEU A 995 -60.20 23.09 -26.08
N GLN A 996 -58.96 23.57 -26.29
CA GLN A 996 -58.44 24.80 -25.69
C GLN A 996 -58.57 26.03 -26.62
N GLU A 997 -58.98 25.86 -27.88
CA GLU A 997 -59.34 26.96 -28.76
C GLU A 997 -60.63 27.66 -28.27
N PRO A 998 -60.61 28.98 -27.97
CA PRO A 998 -61.79 29.67 -27.48
C PRO A 998 -62.82 29.90 -28.59
N THR A 999 -63.95 29.22 -28.51
CA THR A 999 -65.12 29.47 -29.38
C THR A 999 -65.78 30.80 -29.00
N SER A 1000 -65.57 31.88 -29.77
CA SER A 1000 -66.49 33.02 -29.79
C SER A 1000 -66.52 33.72 -31.17
N PRO A 1001 -67.70 34.04 -31.74
CA PRO A 1001 -67.82 34.69 -33.04
C PRO A 1001 -67.81 36.22 -32.92
N GLN A 1002 -67.06 36.88 -33.80
CA GLN A 1002 -66.91 38.34 -33.86
C GLN A 1002 -68.23 39.10 -34.16
N LYS A 1003 -68.43 40.25 -33.50
CA LYS A 1003 -69.21 41.38 -34.02
C LYS A 1003 -68.43 42.71 -33.90
N SER A 1004 -67.94 43.15 -35.05
CA SER A 1004 -67.83 44.52 -35.60
C SER A 1004 -67.63 45.73 -34.66
N SER A 1005 -66.51 46.46 -34.84
CA SER A 1005 -66.52 47.80 -35.48
C SER A 1005 -65.10 48.44 -35.61
N THR A 1006 -64.75 48.78 -36.86
CA THR A 1006 -63.98 49.95 -37.37
C THR A 1006 -62.53 50.27 -36.89
N SER A 1007 -61.55 49.83 -37.71
CA SER A 1007 -60.46 50.58 -38.42
C SER A 1007 -59.46 51.53 -37.68
N PRO A 1008 -58.28 51.85 -38.27
CA PRO A 1008 -57.16 51.01 -38.73
C PRO A 1008 -55.77 51.52 -38.21
N ILE A 1009 -54.67 50.77 -38.39
CA ILE A 1009 -53.29 51.22 -38.77
C ILE A 1009 -52.18 50.21 -38.34
N GLN A 1010 -51.49 49.71 -39.37
CA GLN A 1010 -50.07 49.31 -39.55
C GLN A 1010 -49.37 48.18 -38.74
N GLU A 1011 -49.00 47.15 -39.53
CA GLU A 1011 -47.66 46.53 -39.72
C GLU A 1011 -46.87 46.00 -38.51
N ALA A 1012 -46.65 44.69 -38.46
CA ALA A 1012 -45.47 44.02 -39.05
C ALA A 1012 -45.36 42.57 -38.50
N GLY A 1013 -44.85 41.66 -39.32
CA GLY A 1013 -44.91 40.22 -39.10
C GLY A 1013 -44.26 39.71 -37.81
N SER A 1014 -44.95 38.77 -37.15
CA SER A 1014 -44.35 37.73 -36.33
C SER A 1014 -44.70 36.38 -36.95
N ILE A 1015 -43.66 35.60 -37.23
CA ILE A 1015 -43.77 34.17 -37.55
C ILE A 1015 -44.50 33.52 -36.35
N PRO A 1016 -45.48 32.62 -36.55
CA PRO A 1016 -46.11 31.94 -35.43
C PRO A 1016 -45.04 31.14 -34.67
N GLN A 1017 -44.87 31.40 -33.37
CA GLN A 1017 -44.20 30.44 -32.48
C GLN A 1017 -44.95 29.11 -32.60
N GLU A 1018 -44.33 28.09 -33.21
CA GLU A 1018 -44.80 26.72 -33.07
C GLU A 1018 -44.82 26.41 -31.57
N VAL A 1019 -46.02 26.23 -31.03
CA VAL A 1019 -46.20 25.82 -29.64
C VAL A 1019 -45.71 24.38 -29.54
N GLU A 1020 -44.49 24.18 -29.00
CA GLU A 1020 -43.95 22.86 -28.69
C GLU A 1020 -44.88 22.16 -27.70
N TRP A 1021 -45.39 20.99 -28.08
CA TRP A 1021 -46.23 20.17 -27.21
C TRP A 1021 -45.38 19.43 -26.16
N SER A 1022 -46.01 19.05 -25.05
CA SER A 1022 -45.37 18.29 -23.97
C SER A 1022 -46.28 17.19 -23.42
N PHE A 1023 -45.67 16.09 -22.97
CA PHE A 1023 -46.38 14.94 -22.41
C PHE A 1023 -46.03 14.73 -20.94
N ALA A 1024 -47.05 14.48 -20.12
CA ALA A 1024 -46.85 14.02 -18.74
C ALA A 1024 -46.55 12.51 -18.71
N PHE A 1025 -45.83 12.05 -17.69
CA PHE A 1025 -45.44 10.64 -17.60
C PHE A 1025 -46.67 9.71 -17.54
N GLU A 1026 -47.76 10.11 -16.90
CA GLU A 1026 -48.99 9.33 -16.81
C GLU A 1026 -49.63 9.09 -18.18
N GLN A 1027 -49.55 10.08 -19.07
CA GLN A 1027 -50.08 9.97 -20.43
C GLN A 1027 -49.29 8.92 -21.22
N ILE A 1028 -47.96 8.94 -21.09
CA ILE A 1028 -47.06 8.00 -21.76
C ILE A 1028 -47.22 6.59 -21.16
N LEU A 1029 -47.19 6.47 -19.84
CA LEU A 1029 -47.36 5.22 -19.12
C LEU A 1029 -48.69 4.56 -19.45
N ALA A 1030 -49.81 5.28 -19.38
CA ALA A 1030 -51.13 4.75 -19.70
C ALA A 1030 -51.24 4.30 -21.16
N SER A 1031 -50.59 5.02 -22.08
CA SER A 1031 -50.60 4.65 -23.49
C SER A 1031 -49.77 3.39 -23.76
N LEU A 1032 -48.60 3.26 -23.14
CA LEU A 1032 -47.74 2.08 -23.28
C LEU A 1032 -48.30 0.84 -22.59
N LEU A 1033 -48.98 0.99 -21.44
CA LEU A 1033 -49.65 -0.11 -20.74
C LEU A 1033 -50.75 -0.80 -21.58
N ASN A 1034 -51.32 -0.08 -22.56
CA ASN A 1034 -52.34 -0.63 -23.46
C ASN A 1034 -51.75 -1.51 -24.58
N GLU A 1035 -50.43 -1.59 -24.72
CA GLU A 1035 -49.76 -2.44 -25.71
C GLU A 1035 -49.11 -3.67 -25.03
N PRO A 1036 -49.74 -4.86 -25.08
CA PRO A 1036 -49.29 -6.03 -24.32
C PRO A 1036 -47.91 -6.54 -24.76
N VAL A 1037 -47.50 -6.26 -26.00
CA VAL A 1037 -46.17 -6.64 -26.52
C VAL A 1037 -45.06 -5.85 -25.80
N LEU A 1038 -45.29 -4.55 -25.55
CA LEU A 1038 -44.33 -3.71 -24.82
C LEU A 1038 -44.25 -4.11 -23.34
N VAL A 1039 -45.40 -4.38 -22.72
CA VAL A 1039 -45.45 -4.87 -21.33
C VAL A 1039 -44.68 -6.18 -21.19
N ARG A 1040 -44.94 -7.15 -22.09
CA ARG A 1040 -44.24 -8.44 -22.09
C ARG A 1040 -42.72 -8.29 -22.26
N PHE A 1041 -42.25 -7.36 -23.10
CA PHE A 1041 -40.81 -7.12 -23.27
C PHE A 1041 -40.16 -6.64 -21.97
N PHE A 1042 -40.71 -5.62 -21.32
CA PHE A 1042 -40.14 -5.05 -20.10
C PHE A 1042 -40.29 -5.96 -18.87
N GLU A 1043 -41.32 -6.81 -18.83
CA GLU A 1043 -41.53 -7.80 -17.77
C GLU A 1043 -40.80 -9.13 -17.99
N ARG A 1044 -40.13 -9.30 -19.14
CA ARG A 1044 -39.34 -10.51 -19.44
C ARG A 1044 -38.21 -10.66 -18.41
N PRO A 1045 -38.10 -11.81 -17.73
CA PRO A 1045 -36.99 -12.04 -16.81
C PRO A 1045 -35.69 -12.17 -17.60
N VAL A 1046 -34.65 -11.47 -17.14
CA VAL A 1046 -33.29 -11.55 -17.68
C VAL A 1046 -32.41 -12.20 -16.62
N ASP A 1047 -31.65 -13.22 -17.01
CA ASP A 1047 -30.71 -13.87 -16.11
C ASP A 1047 -29.45 -13.01 -15.94
N ILE A 1048 -29.28 -12.45 -14.74
CA ILE A 1048 -28.10 -11.67 -14.38
C ILE A 1048 -26.85 -12.55 -14.23
N GLN A 1049 -26.97 -13.84 -13.88
CA GLN A 1049 -25.81 -14.69 -13.61
C GLN A 1049 -24.95 -14.86 -14.86
N ALA A 1050 -25.57 -15.10 -16.01
CA ALA A 1050 -24.87 -15.19 -17.30
C ALA A 1050 -24.11 -13.90 -17.64
N ARG A 1051 -24.62 -12.73 -17.24
CA ARG A 1051 -23.96 -11.43 -17.45
C ARG A 1051 -22.81 -11.22 -16.48
N LEU A 1052 -22.94 -11.64 -15.23
CA LEU A 1052 -21.85 -11.62 -14.25
C LEU A 1052 -20.68 -12.49 -14.71
N ASP A 1053 -20.95 -13.71 -15.16
CA ASP A 1053 -19.89 -14.63 -15.63
C ASP A 1053 -19.17 -14.10 -16.88
N HIS A 1054 -19.92 -13.47 -17.80
CA HIS A 1054 -19.32 -12.77 -18.94
C HIS A 1054 -18.48 -11.56 -18.49
N ALA A 1055 -19.00 -10.74 -17.58
CA ALA A 1055 -18.32 -9.55 -17.09
C ALA A 1055 -16.99 -9.90 -16.39
N LYS A 1056 -16.94 -10.95 -15.57
CA LYS A 1056 -15.71 -11.46 -14.92
C LYS A 1056 -14.58 -11.70 -15.93
N CYS A 1057 -14.91 -12.22 -17.11
CA CYS A 1057 -13.93 -12.51 -18.17
C CYS A 1057 -13.62 -11.30 -19.07
N ALA A 1058 -14.61 -10.43 -19.29
CA ALA A 1058 -14.51 -9.32 -20.24
C ALA A 1058 -13.87 -8.06 -19.65
N GLN A 1059 -13.95 -7.85 -18.33
CA GLN A 1059 -13.48 -6.63 -17.67
C GLN A 1059 -11.99 -6.35 -17.87
N LEU A 1060 -11.15 -7.39 -17.88
CA LEU A 1060 -9.71 -7.27 -18.17
C LEU A 1060 -9.39 -7.09 -19.66
N LYS A 1061 -10.30 -7.53 -20.54
CA LYS A 1061 -10.14 -7.48 -22.01
C LYS A 1061 -10.69 -6.21 -22.63
N ALA A 1062 -11.54 -5.48 -21.92
CA ALA A 1062 -12.11 -4.23 -22.38
C ALA A 1062 -10.96 -3.24 -22.60
N LYS A 1063 -10.57 -3.04 -23.87
CA LYS A 1063 -9.57 -2.05 -24.24
C LYS A 1063 -10.01 -0.71 -23.68
N THR A 1064 -9.21 -0.15 -22.78
CA THR A 1064 -9.23 1.27 -22.45
C THR A 1064 -8.80 2.04 -23.69
N ASN A 1065 -9.72 2.18 -24.65
CA ASN A 1065 -9.60 3.16 -25.71
C ASN A 1065 -9.85 4.53 -25.05
N GLU A 1066 -8.79 5.14 -24.54
CA GLU A 1066 -8.72 6.59 -24.36
C GLU A 1066 -8.45 7.28 -25.70
#